data_AF-M4DAX6-F1
#
_entry.id   AF-M4DAX6-F1
#
_cell.length_a   1.000
_cell.length_b   1.000
_cell.length_c   1.000
_cell.angle_alpha   90.00
_cell.angle_beta   90.00
_cell.angle_gamma   90.00
#
_symmetry.space_group_name_H-M   'P 1'
#
loop_
_entity.id
_entity.type
_entity.pdbx_description
1 polymer ?
#
loop_
_entity_poly.entity_id
_entity_poly.type
_entity_poly.pdbx_seq_one_letter_code
_entity_poly.pdbx_strand_id
1 'polypeptide(L)'
;MDALHATLLVLLSIFLSTSPPVQGNAELRALMELKSSLDPENNLLKSWTFNGDPCDGSFEGIACNQHLKVANISLQGKRLTGKLSPAVAELKCLSGLYLHYNSLSGEIPQEITNLTELSDLYLNVNNFSGEIPAGIGSMVGLQVMDLCCNSLAGKIPKSIGSLKKLSVLSLQHNKLTGEVPWSLGNLSTLSRIDLSFNDLSGTIPKTLANIPQLETLDLRNNTLSGFVPPGLEKLNERFQFENNAGLCGIDFPSLRACSAFDDSTIEVKQPQGEKDTDKSTLHNISDSVYLKSHCNQTHCHKPSSKLPQVALISSVITVTITLFGAGLLTLLRYRRRKQKISNTAEISEGRLSTDQQKDFRASPLMSLAYTKEWDPLGDSRNGAEFSQEPHHLFVVNSSFRFNLEEVESATQCFSEANLLSRNSFTSVFKGVLRDGSLVAIRSINISSCKNEEVEFMNGLKLLSSMSHENLVKLRGFCCSRGRGECFLIYDFASKGKLSRFLDLQESETGRVLAWPARVFIIKGIAKGIAYLHGSDQEKKHAIVHRNISVEKILLDEQFNPLIADSGLHNLLADDLVFSALKTSAAMGYLAPEYVTTGRFTEKTDVFAFGVIILQILSGKLMLTSSLRIAAENGEHCGFIDEHLGEGFDITEAVALARMGISCTQEIPNNRPNIESLLREINCMKSE
;
A
#
# COMPACT_ATOMS: atom_id res chain seq x y z
N MET A 1 59.50 13.66 19.97
CA MET A 1 59.09 12.54 19.09
C MET A 1 57.80 12.82 18.32
N ASP A 2 57.30 14.07 18.36
CA ASP A 2 55.86 14.34 18.38
C ASP A 2 55.35 14.83 17.03
N ALA A 3 56.21 15.52 16.26
CA ALA A 3 55.96 15.87 14.87
C ALA A 3 55.69 14.63 13.99
N LEU A 4 56.31 13.48 14.31
CA LEU A 4 56.09 12.22 13.60
C LEU A 4 54.73 11.59 13.94
N HIS A 5 54.24 11.77 15.18
CA HIS A 5 52.90 11.32 15.57
C HIS A 5 51.82 12.20 14.97
N ALA A 6 52.04 13.52 14.88
CA ALA A 6 51.12 14.45 14.24
C ALA A 6 50.92 14.14 12.75
N THR A 7 52.00 13.88 11.99
CA THR A 7 51.88 13.51 10.57
C THR A 7 51.26 12.13 10.38
N LEU A 8 51.57 11.16 11.24
CA LEU A 8 50.95 9.83 11.20
C LEU A 8 49.43 9.91 11.46
N LEU A 9 48.99 10.71 12.44
CA LEU A 9 47.57 10.95 12.74
C LEU A 9 46.84 11.67 11.60
N VAL A 10 47.48 12.66 10.95
CA VAL A 10 46.90 13.33 9.77
C VAL A 10 46.74 12.34 8.61
N LEU A 11 47.76 11.51 8.32
CA LEU A 11 47.66 10.46 7.30
C LEU A 11 46.56 9.44 7.62
N LEU A 12 46.48 8.96 8.87
CA LEU A 12 45.38 8.11 9.33
C LEU A 12 44.00 8.77 9.17
N SER A 13 43.87 10.07 9.47
CA SER A 13 42.61 10.79 9.29
C SER A 13 42.22 10.95 7.81
N ILE A 14 43.20 11.07 6.90
CA ILE A 14 42.96 11.07 5.45
C ILE A 14 42.46 9.68 5.03
N PHE A 15 43.16 8.61 5.41
CA PHE A 15 42.73 7.22 5.14
C PHE A 15 41.37 6.84 5.76
N LEU A 16 40.98 7.48 6.88
CA LEU A 16 39.66 7.31 7.51
C LEU A 16 38.56 8.22 6.95
N SER A 17 38.91 9.16 6.06
CA SER A 17 37.97 10.06 5.38
C SER A 17 37.74 9.70 3.91
N THR A 18 38.65 8.94 3.31
CA THR A 18 38.40 8.22 2.06
C THR A 18 37.72 6.90 2.36
N SER A 19 36.41 6.80 2.06
CA SER A 19 35.82 5.49 1.74
C SER A 19 36.71 4.81 0.69
N PRO A 20 36.98 3.49 0.77
CA PRO A 20 37.84 2.82 -0.20
C PRO A 20 37.29 3.04 -1.63
N PRO A 21 38.16 3.07 -2.66
CA PRO A 21 37.74 3.13 -4.06
C PRO A 21 37.14 1.78 -4.45
N VAL A 22 35.87 1.58 -4.11
CA VAL A 22 35.21 0.27 -4.18
C VAL A 22 35.02 -0.14 -5.62
N GLN A 23 35.60 -1.30 -5.93
CA GLN A 23 35.73 -1.94 -7.23
C GLN A 23 34.43 -2.62 -7.68
N GLY A 24 33.28 -1.99 -7.39
CA GLY A 24 31.96 -2.37 -7.87
C GLY A 24 31.57 -1.60 -9.13
N ASN A 25 30.74 -2.22 -9.98
CA ASN A 25 30.11 -1.53 -11.10
C ASN A 25 29.15 -0.41 -10.60
N ALA A 26 28.70 0.47 -11.50
CA ALA A 26 27.86 1.61 -11.10
C ALA A 26 26.52 1.17 -10.49
N GLU A 27 25.95 0.08 -11.00
CA GLU A 27 24.68 -0.50 -10.52
C GLU A 27 24.80 -1.03 -9.09
N LEU A 28 25.87 -1.74 -8.74
CA LEU A 28 26.11 -2.21 -7.38
C LEU A 28 26.23 -1.03 -6.41
N ARG A 29 26.87 0.07 -6.80
CA ARG A 29 26.92 1.29 -5.97
C ARG A 29 25.52 1.88 -5.76
N ALA A 30 24.72 1.98 -6.82
CA ALA A 30 23.35 2.45 -6.77
C ALA A 30 22.44 1.54 -5.90
N LEU A 31 22.58 0.22 -6.01
CA LEU A 31 21.86 -0.75 -5.19
C LEU A 31 22.25 -0.67 -3.70
N MET A 32 23.52 -0.40 -3.37
CA MET A 32 23.96 -0.23 -1.99
C MET A 32 23.44 1.08 -1.36
N GLU A 33 23.29 2.15 -2.15
CA GLU A 33 22.63 3.37 -1.68
C GLU A 33 21.10 3.21 -1.58
N LEU A 34 20.48 2.55 -2.56
CA LEU A 34 19.06 2.19 -2.50
C LEU A 34 18.78 1.33 -1.27
N LYS A 35 19.63 0.35 -0.95
CA LYS A 35 19.52 -0.46 0.26
C LYS A 35 19.48 0.39 1.53
N SER A 36 20.48 1.27 1.73
CA SER A 36 20.53 2.10 2.94
C SER A 36 19.41 3.16 3.00
N SER A 37 18.88 3.55 1.84
CA SER A 37 17.73 4.45 1.73
C SER A 37 16.40 3.75 2.01
N LEU A 38 16.18 2.53 1.50
CA LEU A 38 14.92 1.76 1.58
C LEU A 38 14.78 0.98 2.91
N ASP A 39 15.88 0.42 3.40
CA ASP A 39 16.01 -0.34 4.65
C ASP A 39 17.06 0.30 5.57
N PRO A 40 16.74 1.44 6.24
CA PRO A 40 17.70 2.18 7.06
C PRO A 40 18.21 1.41 8.28
N GLU A 41 17.52 0.34 8.69
CA GLU A 41 17.93 -0.56 9.76
C GLU A 41 18.79 -1.74 9.28
N ASN A 42 18.90 -1.96 7.96
CA ASN A 42 19.59 -3.10 7.34
C ASN A 42 19.06 -4.46 7.87
N ASN A 43 17.77 -4.52 8.19
CA ASN A 43 17.11 -5.66 8.81
C ASN A 43 16.47 -6.63 7.80
N LEU A 44 16.16 -6.14 6.60
CA LEU A 44 15.31 -6.78 5.61
C LEU A 44 16.13 -7.18 4.37
N LEU A 45 16.83 -6.24 3.73
CA LEU A 45 17.56 -6.43 2.48
C LEU A 45 18.94 -7.07 2.68
N LYS A 46 19.03 -8.09 3.54
CA LYS A 46 20.31 -8.66 4.03
C LYS A 46 21.18 -9.29 2.94
N SER A 47 20.57 -9.93 1.94
CA SER A 47 21.26 -10.62 0.85
C SER A 47 21.95 -9.69 -0.16
N TRP A 48 21.49 -8.43 -0.26
CA TRP A 48 22.16 -7.39 -1.04
C TRP A 48 23.49 -7.04 -0.34
N THR A 49 24.59 -7.62 -0.81
CA THR A 49 25.91 -7.51 -0.18
C THR A 49 26.88 -6.67 -1.01
N PHE A 50 27.74 -5.93 -0.34
CA PHE A 50 28.63 -4.94 -0.94
C PHE A 50 29.72 -5.52 -1.86
N ASN A 51 29.92 -6.85 -1.81
CA ASN A 51 30.90 -7.60 -2.60
C ASN A 51 30.26 -8.68 -3.51
N GLY A 52 28.93 -8.80 -3.53
CA GLY A 52 28.22 -9.79 -4.35
C GLY A 52 27.86 -9.26 -5.75
N ASP A 53 27.52 -10.17 -6.66
CA ASP A 53 27.03 -9.79 -7.99
C ASP A 53 25.49 -9.68 -7.96
N PRO A 54 24.88 -8.53 -8.27
CA PRO A 54 23.42 -8.41 -8.35
C PRO A 54 22.76 -9.37 -9.35
N CYS A 55 23.52 -9.91 -10.31
CA CYS A 55 23.03 -10.77 -11.38
C CYS A 55 23.31 -12.27 -11.17
N ASP A 56 23.92 -12.70 -10.06
CA ASP A 56 24.13 -14.13 -9.74
C ASP A 56 22.90 -14.82 -9.12
N GLY A 57 21.86 -14.06 -8.81
CA GLY A 57 20.62 -14.54 -8.18
C GLY A 57 20.61 -14.52 -6.65
N SER A 58 21.71 -14.12 -5.99
CA SER A 58 21.79 -14.00 -4.53
C SER A 58 21.04 -12.77 -3.99
N PHE A 59 20.95 -11.69 -4.76
CA PHE A 59 20.25 -10.46 -4.34
C PHE A 59 18.74 -10.64 -4.43
N GLU A 60 18.07 -10.69 -3.27
CA GLU A 60 16.62 -10.90 -3.19
C GLU A 60 15.85 -9.81 -3.93
N GLY A 61 14.99 -10.21 -4.88
CA GLY A 61 14.19 -9.27 -5.67
C GLY A 61 14.93 -8.55 -6.78
N ILE A 62 16.21 -8.85 -7.06
CA ILE A 62 16.88 -8.38 -8.28
C ILE A 62 16.70 -9.42 -9.40
N ALA A 63 16.41 -8.94 -10.61
CA ALA A 63 16.59 -9.71 -11.83
C ALA A 63 17.35 -8.89 -12.87
N CYS A 64 18.24 -9.54 -13.61
CA CYS A 64 19.05 -8.92 -14.66
C CYS A 64 18.63 -9.36 -16.06
N ASN A 65 18.88 -8.52 -17.06
CA ASN A 65 18.72 -8.86 -18.47
C ASN A 65 19.92 -9.65 -19.02
N GLN A 66 19.81 -10.08 -20.29
CA GLN A 66 20.82 -10.85 -21.02
C GLN A 66 22.24 -10.22 -21.10
N HIS A 67 22.39 -8.95 -20.75
CA HIS A 67 23.67 -8.23 -20.73
C HIS A 67 24.28 -8.10 -19.32
N LEU A 68 23.75 -8.84 -18.33
CA LEU A 68 24.10 -8.73 -16.91
C LEU A 68 23.94 -7.28 -16.40
N LYS A 69 22.75 -6.73 -16.67
CA LYS A 69 22.31 -5.41 -16.20
C LYS A 69 21.02 -5.50 -15.42
N VAL A 70 20.93 -4.76 -14.32
CA VAL A 70 19.76 -4.73 -13.43
C VAL A 70 18.54 -4.28 -14.23
N ALA A 71 17.54 -5.15 -14.34
CA ALA A 71 16.36 -4.96 -15.16
C ALA A 71 15.10 -4.81 -14.31
N ASN A 72 14.92 -5.62 -13.27
CA ASN A 72 13.80 -5.48 -12.35
C ASN A 72 14.26 -5.39 -10.89
N ILE A 73 13.59 -4.53 -10.11
CA ILE A 73 13.64 -4.50 -8.64
C ILE A 73 12.25 -4.85 -8.12
N SER A 74 12.13 -6.00 -7.46
CA SER A 74 10.90 -6.59 -6.94
C SER A 74 10.95 -6.74 -5.42
N LEU A 75 10.65 -5.65 -4.72
CA LEU A 75 10.66 -5.55 -3.25
C LEU A 75 9.26 -5.25 -2.68
N GLN A 76 8.21 -5.65 -3.38
CA GLN A 76 6.83 -5.41 -2.97
C GLN A 76 6.52 -6.09 -1.62
N GLY A 77 5.80 -5.38 -0.75
CA GLY A 77 5.37 -5.86 0.56
C GLY A 77 6.47 -6.05 1.61
N LYS A 78 7.76 -5.86 1.31
CA LYS A 78 8.91 -6.18 2.20
C LYS A 78 8.97 -5.40 3.54
N ARG A 79 7.94 -4.62 3.89
CA ARG A 79 7.80 -3.79 5.10
C ARG A 79 8.85 -2.68 5.21
N LEU A 80 9.43 -2.26 4.09
CA LEU A 80 10.43 -1.20 4.01
C LEU A 80 9.84 0.13 4.49
N THR A 81 10.56 0.84 5.35
CA THR A 81 10.12 2.09 6.01
C THR A 81 10.89 3.33 5.53
N GLY A 82 11.89 3.14 4.68
CA GLY A 82 12.80 4.18 4.21
C GLY A 82 12.23 5.09 3.11
N LYS A 83 13.09 5.46 2.16
CA LYS A 83 12.80 6.38 1.05
C LYS A 83 13.38 5.85 -0.26
N LEU A 84 12.81 6.27 -1.39
CA LEU A 84 13.38 6.03 -2.72
C LEU A 84 14.51 7.05 -2.98
N SER A 85 15.77 6.60 -3.05
CA SER A 85 16.89 7.49 -3.38
C SER A 85 16.88 7.84 -4.89
N PRO A 86 17.27 9.08 -5.27
CA PRO A 86 17.68 9.44 -6.63
C PRO A 86 18.63 8.43 -7.31
N ALA A 87 19.44 7.67 -6.56
CA ALA A 87 20.33 6.63 -7.08
C ALA A 87 19.61 5.55 -7.91
N VAL A 88 18.28 5.38 -7.77
CA VAL A 88 17.50 4.53 -8.68
C VAL A 88 17.70 4.90 -10.15
N ALA A 89 17.93 6.18 -10.43
CA ALA A 89 18.12 6.71 -11.78
C ALA A 89 19.40 6.18 -12.45
N GLU A 90 20.37 5.64 -11.71
CA GLU A 90 21.62 5.11 -12.28
C GLU A 90 21.46 3.70 -12.87
N LEU A 91 20.36 3.03 -12.58
CA LEU A 91 20.01 1.72 -13.14
C LEU A 91 19.40 1.89 -14.54
N LYS A 92 20.20 2.35 -15.52
CA LYS A 92 19.72 2.76 -16.85
C LYS A 92 19.00 1.67 -17.66
N CYS A 93 19.13 0.40 -17.28
CA CYS A 93 18.46 -0.74 -17.91
C CYS A 93 17.20 -1.22 -17.14
N LEU A 94 16.77 -0.51 -16.10
CA LEU A 94 15.64 -0.90 -15.27
C LEU A 94 14.32 -0.79 -16.05
N SER A 95 13.72 -1.94 -16.36
CA SER A 95 12.41 -2.10 -16.97
C SER A 95 11.26 -2.11 -15.95
N GLY A 96 11.49 -2.57 -14.72
CA GLY A 96 10.44 -2.69 -13.70
C GLY A 96 10.88 -2.31 -12.29
N LEU A 97 10.11 -1.44 -11.64
CA LEU A 97 10.32 -0.98 -10.27
C LEU A 97 9.07 -1.24 -9.43
N TYR A 98 9.11 -2.32 -8.64
CA TYR A 98 8.00 -2.81 -7.83
C TYR A 98 8.33 -2.62 -6.34
N LEU A 99 7.95 -1.47 -5.79
CA LEU A 99 8.13 -1.11 -4.37
C LEU A 99 6.81 -1.00 -3.61
N HIS A 100 5.71 -1.45 -4.23
CA HIS A 100 4.34 -1.35 -3.73
C HIS A 100 4.09 -2.14 -2.43
N TYR A 101 3.04 -1.79 -1.68
CA TYR A 101 2.69 -2.39 -0.37
C TYR A 101 3.72 -2.26 0.76
N ASN A 102 4.66 -1.31 0.66
CA ASN A 102 5.61 -1.01 1.72
C ASN A 102 5.13 0.17 2.60
N SER A 103 6.01 0.69 3.46
CA SER A 103 5.80 1.92 4.25
C SER A 103 6.82 3.00 3.86
N LEU A 104 7.21 3.03 2.59
CA LEU A 104 8.18 4.00 2.06
C LEU A 104 7.61 5.43 2.10
N SER A 105 8.48 6.39 2.36
CA SER A 105 8.12 7.77 2.67
C SER A 105 8.99 8.80 1.94
N GLY A 106 8.58 10.07 2.03
CA GLY A 106 9.24 11.18 1.33
C GLY A 106 8.75 11.33 -0.12
N GLU A 107 9.50 12.08 -0.91
CA GLU A 107 9.11 12.44 -2.28
C GLU A 107 9.57 11.38 -3.29
N ILE A 108 8.89 11.30 -4.43
CA ILE A 108 9.39 10.56 -5.59
C ILE A 108 10.51 11.40 -6.21
N PRO A 109 11.76 10.93 -6.27
CA PRO A 109 12.89 11.74 -6.74
C PRO A 109 12.71 12.13 -8.21
N GLN A 110 12.98 13.39 -8.56
CA GLN A 110 12.84 13.89 -9.94
C GLN A 110 13.76 13.12 -10.91
N GLU A 111 14.88 12.61 -10.41
CA GLU A 111 15.85 11.82 -11.17
C GLU A 111 15.27 10.53 -11.74
N ILE A 112 14.15 10.02 -11.21
CA ILE A 112 13.44 8.84 -11.75
C ILE A 112 13.04 9.03 -13.22
N THR A 113 12.82 10.27 -13.67
CA THR A 113 12.41 10.57 -15.05
C THR A 113 13.52 10.31 -16.08
N ASN A 114 14.74 10.02 -15.63
CA ASN A 114 15.86 9.59 -16.47
C ASN A 114 15.81 8.10 -16.84
N LEU A 115 14.89 7.31 -16.26
CA LEU A 115 14.71 5.89 -16.57
C LEU A 115 13.82 5.72 -17.81
N THR A 116 14.39 5.93 -19.00
CA THR A 116 13.65 5.88 -20.28
C THR A 116 13.15 4.48 -20.65
N GLU A 117 13.86 3.43 -20.20
CA GLU A 117 13.51 2.02 -20.44
C GLU A 117 12.46 1.48 -19.45
N LEU A 118 12.09 2.24 -18.41
CA LEU A 118 11.14 1.77 -17.40
C LEU A 118 9.75 1.59 -18.04
N SER A 119 9.26 0.36 -18.01
CA SER A 119 7.94 -0.07 -18.46
C SER A 119 6.92 -0.03 -17.30
N ASP A 120 7.35 -0.44 -16.11
CA ASP A 120 6.46 -0.77 -15.01
C ASP A 120 6.88 -0.05 -13.72
N LEU A 121 6.07 0.92 -13.28
CA LEU A 121 6.31 1.70 -12.06
C LEU A 121 5.17 1.48 -11.05
N TYR A 122 5.43 0.66 -10.05
CA TYR A 122 4.49 0.33 -8.98
C TYR A 122 5.04 0.82 -7.63
N LEU A 123 4.64 2.03 -7.25
CA LEU A 123 4.95 2.67 -5.95
C LEU A 123 3.72 2.76 -5.03
N ASN A 124 2.60 2.15 -5.44
CA ASN A 124 1.32 2.24 -4.75
C ASN A 124 1.30 1.60 -3.35
N VAL A 125 0.34 2.05 -2.54
CA VAL A 125 0.09 1.56 -1.18
C VAL A 125 1.33 1.74 -0.28
N ASN A 126 1.87 2.96 -0.28
CA ASN A 126 3.05 3.39 0.47
C ASN A 126 2.70 4.59 1.37
N ASN A 127 3.62 5.54 1.57
CA ASN A 127 3.43 6.82 2.25
C ASN A 127 4.24 7.93 1.53
N PHE A 128 4.36 7.85 0.19
CA PHE A 128 5.02 8.88 -0.61
C PHE A 128 4.25 10.21 -0.56
N SER A 129 4.94 11.33 -0.68
CA SER A 129 4.42 12.70 -0.55
C SER A 129 5.02 13.63 -1.61
N GLY A 130 4.59 14.90 -1.63
CA GLY A 130 5.05 15.87 -2.63
C GLY A 130 4.35 15.69 -3.98
N GLU A 131 4.88 16.32 -5.03
CA GLU A 131 4.26 16.30 -6.36
C GLU A 131 4.73 15.11 -7.22
N ILE A 132 3.90 14.68 -8.18
CA ILE A 132 4.33 13.76 -9.24
C ILE A 132 5.38 14.50 -10.10
N PRO A 133 6.58 13.94 -10.35
CA PRO A 133 7.65 14.61 -11.10
C PRO A 133 7.18 15.23 -12.43
N ALA A 134 7.38 16.54 -12.62
CA ALA A 134 6.89 17.24 -13.81
C ALA A 134 7.53 16.69 -15.11
N GLY A 135 8.75 16.17 -15.01
CA GLY A 135 9.49 15.53 -16.10
C GLY A 135 8.96 14.16 -16.54
N ILE A 136 7.98 13.56 -15.85
CA ILE A 136 7.57 12.15 -16.03
C ILE A 136 7.30 11.73 -17.49
N GLY A 137 6.87 12.68 -18.35
CA GLY A 137 6.69 12.47 -19.79
C GLY A 137 7.95 12.09 -20.59
N SER A 138 9.15 12.12 -20.01
CA SER A 138 10.39 11.60 -20.64
C SER A 138 10.54 10.07 -20.53
N MET A 139 9.76 9.40 -19.67
CA MET A 139 9.83 7.96 -19.44
C MET A 139 9.11 7.18 -20.56
N VAL A 140 9.57 7.35 -21.80
CA VAL A 140 8.90 6.86 -23.03
C VAL A 140 8.71 5.34 -23.12
N GLY A 141 9.38 4.56 -22.26
CA GLY A 141 9.14 3.14 -22.07
C GLY A 141 7.82 2.79 -21.37
N LEU A 142 7.25 3.72 -20.59
CA LEU A 142 6.29 3.39 -19.55
C LEU A 142 4.93 2.90 -20.08
N GLN A 143 4.55 1.71 -19.62
CA GLN A 143 3.29 1.02 -19.89
C GLN A 143 2.34 1.09 -18.68
N VAL A 144 2.85 0.93 -17.46
CA VAL A 144 2.05 1.04 -16.23
C VAL A 144 2.63 2.06 -15.25
N MET A 145 1.76 2.95 -14.80
CA MET A 145 1.99 3.85 -13.67
C MET A 145 0.95 3.60 -12.59
N ASP A 146 1.34 2.97 -11.49
CA ASP A 146 0.52 2.85 -10.28
C ASP A 146 1.18 3.54 -9.09
N LEU A 147 0.61 4.68 -8.71
CA LEU A 147 1.00 5.52 -7.59
C LEU A 147 -0.13 5.63 -6.55
N CYS A 148 -1.18 4.80 -6.65
CA CYS A 148 -2.36 4.92 -5.81
C CYS A 148 -2.07 4.69 -4.31
N CYS A 149 -2.97 5.15 -3.43
CA CYS A 149 -2.89 4.97 -1.99
C CYS A 149 -1.56 5.49 -1.39
N ASN A 150 -1.34 6.79 -1.57
CA ASN A 150 -0.18 7.53 -1.08
C ASN A 150 -0.65 8.89 -0.49
N SER A 151 0.26 9.84 -0.30
CA SER A 151 -0.03 11.23 0.07
C SER A 151 0.57 12.23 -0.94
N LEU A 152 0.58 11.84 -2.22
CA LEU A 152 1.00 12.72 -3.31
C LEU A 152 0.01 13.88 -3.46
N ALA A 153 0.52 15.06 -3.79
CA ALA A 153 -0.23 16.30 -3.87
C ALA A 153 0.15 17.11 -5.12
N GLY A 154 -0.33 18.35 -5.23
CA GLY A 154 -0.11 19.18 -6.41
C GLY A 154 -0.99 18.74 -7.59
N LYS A 155 -0.55 18.98 -8.82
CA LYS A 155 -1.35 18.73 -10.03
C LYS A 155 -0.86 17.52 -10.82
N ILE A 156 -1.77 16.82 -11.50
CA ILE A 156 -1.41 15.76 -12.46
C ILE A 156 -0.60 16.40 -13.62
N PRO A 157 0.66 15.98 -13.87
CA PRO A 157 1.49 16.60 -14.90
C PRO A 157 0.92 16.43 -16.31
N LYS A 158 0.73 17.54 -17.04
CA LYS A 158 0.24 17.52 -18.44
C LYS A 158 1.18 16.75 -19.39
N SER A 159 2.43 16.54 -18.98
CA SER A 159 3.47 15.75 -19.64
C SER A 159 3.19 14.23 -19.69
N ILE A 160 2.30 13.69 -18.85
CA ILE A 160 1.86 12.28 -18.94
C ILE A 160 1.28 11.97 -20.33
N GLY A 161 0.63 12.94 -20.99
CA GLY A 161 0.13 12.82 -22.37
C GLY A 161 1.19 12.56 -23.47
N SER A 162 2.48 12.58 -23.12
CA SER A 162 3.58 12.16 -24.00
C SER A 162 3.85 10.64 -23.96
N LEU A 163 3.39 9.92 -22.95
CA LEU A 163 3.73 8.52 -22.69
C LEU A 163 2.96 7.55 -23.60
N LYS A 164 3.33 7.47 -24.88
CA LYS A 164 2.56 6.75 -25.93
C LYS A 164 2.44 5.23 -25.77
N LYS A 165 3.13 4.64 -24.79
CA LYS A 165 2.99 3.23 -24.41
C LYS A 165 2.05 2.99 -23.21
N LEU A 166 1.66 4.05 -22.50
CA LEU A 166 0.93 3.96 -21.23
C LEU A 166 -0.46 3.34 -21.43
N SER A 167 -0.69 2.17 -20.84
CA SER A 167 -1.96 1.45 -20.85
C SER A 167 -2.72 1.61 -19.53
N VAL A 168 -2.02 1.73 -18.40
CA VAL A 168 -2.62 1.86 -17.07
C VAL A 168 -2.08 3.08 -16.34
N LEU A 169 -3.00 3.95 -15.89
CA LEU A 169 -2.73 5.08 -15.01
C LEU A 169 -3.63 5.00 -13.77
N SER A 170 -3.03 4.65 -12.62
CA SER A 170 -3.69 4.54 -11.32
C SER A 170 -3.09 5.56 -10.34
N LEU A 171 -3.85 6.60 -10.00
CA LEU A 171 -3.45 7.70 -9.10
C LEU A 171 -4.41 7.88 -7.90
N GLN A 172 -5.38 6.98 -7.74
CA GLN A 172 -6.44 7.07 -6.75
C GLN A 172 -5.97 7.04 -5.29
N HIS A 173 -6.78 7.56 -4.36
CA HIS A 173 -6.41 7.73 -2.95
C HIS A 173 -5.09 8.51 -2.78
N ASN A 174 -5.11 9.77 -3.21
CA ASN A 174 -4.04 10.75 -3.03
C ASN A 174 -4.68 12.11 -2.69
N LYS A 175 -3.90 13.21 -2.77
CA LYS A 175 -4.31 14.60 -2.49
C LYS A 175 -4.08 15.48 -3.72
N LEU A 176 -4.28 14.90 -4.91
CA LEU A 176 -4.05 15.56 -6.20
C LEU A 176 -5.17 16.58 -6.46
N THR A 177 -4.80 17.73 -7.01
CA THR A 177 -5.65 18.91 -7.14
C THR A 177 -5.69 19.44 -8.58
N GLY A 178 -6.73 20.19 -8.90
CA GLY A 178 -6.86 20.87 -10.19
C GLY A 178 -7.45 19.99 -11.30
N GLU A 179 -7.28 20.45 -12.55
CA GLU A 179 -7.88 19.85 -13.74
C GLU A 179 -7.32 18.46 -14.08
N VAL A 180 -8.19 17.53 -14.49
CA VAL A 180 -7.79 16.33 -15.23
C VAL A 180 -7.15 16.74 -16.56
N PRO A 181 -5.90 16.35 -16.88
CA PRO A 181 -5.24 16.83 -18.09
C PRO A 181 -5.90 16.32 -19.38
N TRP A 182 -6.36 17.24 -20.23
CA TRP A 182 -6.90 16.93 -21.57
C TRP A 182 -5.94 16.10 -22.44
N SER A 183 -4.63 16.21 -22.17
CA SER A 183 -3.56 15.50 -22.88
C SER A 183 -3.54 13.99 -22.61
N LEU A 184 -4.23 13.48 -21.58
CA LEU A 184 -4.47 12.05 -21.39
C LEU A 184 -5.27 11.44 -22.56
N GLY A 185 -6.18 12.24 -23.17
CA GLY A 185 -6.90 11.84 -24.37
C GLY A 185 -6.05 11.67 -25.63
N ASN A 186 -4.75 11.99 -25.56
CA ASN A 186 -3.78 11.76 -26.65
C ASN A 186 -3.04 10.41 -26.51
N LEU A 187 -3.47 9.54 -25.60
CA LEU A 187 -2.85 8.24 -25.30
C LEU A 187 -3.73 7.11 -25.83
N SER A 188 -3.48 6.67 -27.07
CA SER A 188 -4.31 5.68 -27.77
C SER A 188 -4.27 4.28 -27.16
N THR A 189 -3.24 3.98 -26.38
CA THR A 189 -2.97 2.72 -25.67
C THR A 189 -3.66 2.61 -24.30
N LEU A 190 -4.21 3.72 -23.80
CA LEU A 190 -4.67 3.84 -22.42
C LEU A 190 -6.01 3.10 -22.22
N SER A 191 -5.97 1.99 -21.48
CA SER A 191 -7.14 1.14 -21.19
C SER A 191 -7.71 1.37 -19.78
N ARG A 192 -6.90 1.74 -18.80
CA ARG A 192 -7.36 2.14 -17.46
C ARG A 192 -6.92 3.55 -17.10
N ILE A 193 -7.89 4.34 -16.64
CA ILE A 193 -7.69 5.59 -15.90
C ILE A 193 -8.40 5.44 -14.55
N ASP A 194 -7.68 5.65 -13.45
CA ASP A 194 -8.26 5.68 -12.10
C ASP A 194 -7.68 6.88 -11.33
N LEU A 195 -8.52 7.91 -11.17
CA LEU A 195 -8.20 9.18 -10.50
C LEU A 195 -9.13 9.41 -9.30
N SER A 196 -9.81 8.36 -8.84
CA SER A 196 -10.80 8.42 -7.76
C SER A 196 -10.20 8.86 -6.41
N PHE A 197 -11.03 9.34 -5.49
CA PHE A 197 -10.61 9.75 -4.14
C PHE A 197 -9.40 10.72 -4.14
N ASN A 198 -9.62 11.90 -4.70
CA ASN A 198 -8.64 13.00 -4.79
C ASN A 198 -9.38 14.36 -4.68
N ASP A 199 -8.65 15.47 -4.73
CA ASP A 199 -9.16 16.84 -4.70
C ASP A 199 -9.22 17.47 -6.12
N LEU A 200 -9.45 16.65 -7.17
CA LEU A 200 -9.47 17.13 -8.56
C LEU A 200 -10.73 17.95 -8.84
N SER A 201 -10.62 18.94 -9.72
CA SER A 201 -11.61 20.01 -9.88
C SER A 201 -11.81 20.39 -11.36
N GLY A 202 -13.01 20.86 -11.71
CA GLY A 202 -13.33 21.33 -13.06
C GLY A 202 -13.92 20.25 -13.96
N THR A 203 -13.86 20.45 -15.28
CA THR A 203 -14.59 19.63 -16.26
C THR A 203 -13.87 18.33 -16.63
N ILE A 204 -14.64 17.30 -16.96
CA ILE A 204 -14.12 16.04 -17.52
C ILE A 204 -13.72 16.29 -18.99
N PRO A 205 -12.44 16.10 -19.38
CA PRO A 205 -12.03 16.40 -20.75
C PRO A 205 -12.71 15.49 -21.78
N LYS A 206 -13.45 16.09 -22.73
CA LYS A 206 -14.09 15.36 -23.85
C LYS A 206 -13.11 14.52 -24.69
N THR A 207 -11.80 14.79 -24.61
CA THR A 207 -10.76 13.98 -25.25
C THR A 207 -10.62 12.57 -24.66
N LEU A 208 -11.07 12.32 -23.42
CA LEU A 208 -11.07 10.98 -22.82
C LEU A 208 -12.04 10.02 -23.54
N ALA A 209 -13.20 10.52 -23.99
CA ALA A 209 -14.16 9.73 -24.76
C ALA A 209 -13.58 9.25 -26.11
N ASN A 210 -12.60 9.97 -26.67
CA ASN A 210 -11.95 9.65 -27.93
C ASN A 210 -10.87 8.57 -27.81
N ILE A 211 -10.47 8.16 -26.59
CA ILE A 211 -9.49 7.10 -26.40
C ILE A 211 -10.10 5.77 -26.89
N PRO A 212 -9.46 5.06 -27.85
CA PRO A 212 -10.06 3.90 -28.50
C PRO A 212 -9.99 2.61 -27.66
N GLN A 213 -8.97 2.46 -26.82
CA GLN A 213 -8.76 1.28 -25.96
C GLN A 213 -9.26 1.45 -24.52
N LEU A 214 -9.86 2.60 -24.17
CA LEU A 214 -10.33 2.89 -22.82
C LEU A 214 -11.43 1.89 -22.40
N GLU A 215 -11.11 1.09 -21.39
CA GLU A 215 -11.97 0.07 -20.81
C GLU A 215 -12.49 0.43 -19.41
N THR A 216 -11.81 1.31 -18.66
CA THR A 216 -12.23 1.76 -17.33
C THR A 216 -11.79 3.19 -17.08
N LEU A 217 -12.71 4.01 -16.59
CA LEU A 217 -12.48 5.39 -16.14
C LEU A 217 -13.16 5.58 -14.78
N ASP A 218 -12.37 5.71 -13.72
CA ASP A 218 -12.90 6.02 -12.38
C ASP A 218 -12.47 7.41 -11.94
N LEU A 219 -13.45 8.25 -11.62
CA LEU A 219 -13.35 9.63 -11.19
C LEU A 219 -14.13 9.90 -9.89
N ARG A 220 -14.67 8.87 -9.23
CA ARG A 220 -15.54 9.03 -8.05
C ARG A 220 -14.81 9.76 -6.90
N ASN A 221 -15.57 10.41 -6.02
CA ASN A 221 -15.05 11.15 -4.86
C ASN A 221 -13.96 12.18 -5.26
N ASN A 222 -14.38 13.21 -5.99
CA ASN A 222 -13.58 14.37 -6.39
C ASN A 222 -14.49 15.64 -6.36
N THR A 223 -13.96 16.80 -6.78
CA THR A 223 -14.70 18.08 -6.90
C THR A 223 -14.99 18.47 -8.36
N LEU A 224 -15.20 17.48 -9.23
CA LEU A 224 -15.45 17.72 -10.66
C LEU A 224 -16.84 18.35 -10.90
N SER A 225 -16.93 19.13 -11.98
CA SER A 225 -18.09 19.97 -12.27
C SER A 225 -18.38 20.14 -13.77
N GLY A 226 -19.64 20.43 -14.11
CA GLY A 226 -20.08 20.70 -15.48
C GLY A 226 -20.48 19.43 -16.25
N PHE A 227 -20.57 19.57 -17.58
CA PHE A 227 -21.14 18.53 -18.44
C PHE A 227 -20.25 17.29 -18.58
N VAL A 228 -20.83 16.11 -18.35
CA VAL A 228 -20.17 14.81 -18.55
C VAL A 228 -20.22 14.43 -20.04
N PRO A 229 -19.07 14.18 -20.71
CA PRO A 229 -19.04 13.87 -22.15
C PRO A 229 -19.85 12.60 -22.51
N PRO A 230 -20.88 12.67 -23.37
CA PRO A 230 -21.75 11.52 -23.69
C PRO A 230 -21.01 10.31 -24.25
N GLY A 231 -19.91 10.52 -24.99
CA GLY A 231 -19.06 9.44 -25.50
C GLY A 231 -18.34 8.59 -24.43
N LEU A 232 -18.53 8.87 -23.13
CA LEU A 232 -18.14 7.99 -22.02
C LEU A 232 -19.21 6.93 -21.69
N GLU A 233 -20.46 7.07 -22.14
CA GLU A 233 -21.54 6.08 -21.99
C GLU A 233 -21.10 4.68 -22.47
N LYS A 234 -20.27 4.63 -23.52
CA LYS A 234 -19.68 3.40 -24.08
C LYS A 234 -19.01 2.47 -23.04
N LEU A 235 -18.60 3.00 -21.90
CA LEU A 235 -17.94 2.29 -20.81
C LEU A 235 -18.93 1.58 -19.87
N ASN A 236 -20.22 1.95 -19.89
CA ASN A 236 -21.27 1.43 -19.00
C ASN A 236 -20.82 1.51 -17.51
N GLU A 237 -21.04 0.45 -16.72
CA GLU A 237 -20.60 0.30 -15.32
C GLU A 237 -19.09 0.49 -15.08
N ARG A 238 -18.27 0.54 -16.14
CA ARG A 238 -16.82 0.78 -16.06
C ARG A 238 -16.45 2.26 -16.11
N PHE A 239 -17.43 3.15 -16.28
CA PHE A 239 -17.30 4.57 -15.98
C PHE A 239 -17.96 4.87 -14.63
N GLN A 240 -17.18 5.50 -13.76
CA GLN A 240 -17.54 5.78 -12.37
C GLN A 240 -17.18 7.23 -12.06
N PHE A 241 -18.13 7.97 -11.49
CA PHE A 241 -18.09 9.44 -11.35
C PHE A 241 -18.89 9.93 -10.13
N GLU A 242 -19.35 9.00 -9.28
CA GLU A 242 -20.15 9.23 -8.09
C GLU A 242 -19.48 10.21 -7.12
N ASN A 243 -20.28 10.85 -6.27
CA ASN A 243 -19.81 11.84 -5.28
C ASN A 243 -19.02 13.03 -5.89
N ASN A 244 -19.37 13.44 -7.11
CA ASN A 244 -18.96 14.70 -7.73
C ASN A 244 -20.18 15.61 -7.95
N ALA A 245 -20.63 16.31 -6.91
CA ALA A 245 -21.90 17.05 -6.90
C ALA A 245 -22.02 18.18 -7.95
N GLY A 246 -20.90 18.61 -8.55
CA GLY A 246 -20.89 19.62 -9.61
C GLY A 246 -21.26 19.08 -11.00
N LEU A 247 -21.24 17.75 -11.22
CA LEU A 247 -21.47 17.16 -12.55
C LEU A 247 -22.95 17.23 -12.99
N CYS A 248 -23.15 17.27 -14.29
CA CYS A 248 -24.47 17.23 -14.93
C CYS A 248 -24.41 16.53 -16.30
N GLY A 249 -25.55 16.01 -16.77
CA GLY A 249 -25.68 15.29 -18.02
C GLY A 249 -27.12 14.88 -18.30
N ILE A 250 -27.39 14.31 -19.47
CA ILE A 250 -28.71 13.77 -19.85
C ILE A 250 -28.67 12.27 -20.13
N ASP A 251 -27.51 11.76 -20.54
CA ASP A 251 -27.29 10.35 -20.93
C ASP A 251 -26.95 9.44 -19.73
N PHE A 252 -26.91 9.99 -18.51
CA PHE A 252 -26.52 9.30 -17.28
C PHE A 252 -27.61 9.44 -16.21
N PRO A 253 -28.37 8.38 -15.87
CA PRO A 253 -29.54 8.46 -14.99
C PRO A 253 -29.30 8.96 -13.55
N SER A 254 -28.06 8.94 -13.07
CA SER A 254 -27.65 9.44 -11.76
C SER A 254 -27.31 10.94 -11.73
N LEU A 255 -27.29 11.62 -12.89
CA LEU A 255 -26.99 13.04 -12.99
C LEU A 255 -28.24 13.91 -13.12
N ARG A 256 -28.12 15.14 -12.62
CA ARG A 256 -29.05 16.23 -12.97
C ARG A 256 -28.81 16.69 -14.41
N ALA A 257 -29.86 17.22 -15.05
CA ALA A 257 -29.70 18.02 -16.25
C ALA A 257 -28.82 19.26 -15.99
N CYS A 258 -28.07 19.69 -17.00
CA CYS A 258 -27.26 20.90 -16.93
C CYS A 258 -28.11 22.18 -16.98
N SER A 259 -27.61 23.23 -16.36
CA SER A 259 -28.13 24.60 -16.39
C SER A 259 -27.25 25.51 -17.24
N ALA A 260 -27.74 26.70 -17.58
CA ALA A 260 -26.96 27.70 -18.33
C ALA A 260 -25.66 28.16 -17.62
N PHE A 261 -25.52 27.93 -16.31
CA PHE A 261 -24.27 28.19 -15.59
C PHE A 261 -23.22 27.09 -15.82
N ASP A 262 -23.64 25.83 -15.96
CA ASP A 262 -22.73 24.70 -16.22
C ASP A 262 -22.09 24.82 -17.61
N ASP A 263 -22.91 25.25 -18.59
CA ASP A 263 -22.53 25.50 -19.98
C ASP A 263 -21.42 26.55 -20.14
N SER A 264 -21.33 27.51 -19.21
CA SER A 264 -20.36 28.62 -19.26
C SER A 264 -18.89 28.21 -19.11
N THR A 265 -18.62 26.93 -18.80
CA THR A 265 -17.27 26.34 -18.72
C THR A 265 -16.77 25.70 -20.02
N ILE A 266 -17.58 25.69 -21.09
CA ILE A 266 -17.26 25.02 -22.36
C ILE A 266 -16.29 25.83 -23.25
N GLU A 267 -16.21 27.15 -23.07
CA GLU A 267 -15.34 28.03 -23.86
C GLU A 267 -14.20 28.69 -23.05
N VAL A 268 -13.19 29.20 -23.77
CA VAL A 268 -12.04 29.99 -23.24
C VAL A 268 -10.90 29.21 -22.54
N LYS A 269 -10.18 28.36 -23.31
CA LYS A 269 -8.72 28.49 -23.60
C LYS A 269 -8.07 27.21 -24.17
N GLN A 270 -8.13 27.07 -25.49
CA GLN A 270 -7.06 26.39 -26.23
C GLN A 270 -6.19 27.46 -26.91
N PRO A 271 -4.84 27.39 -26.85
CA PRO A 271 -3.99 28.16 -27.75
C PRO A 271 -4.25 27.67 -29.18
N GLN A 272 -4.60 28.58 -30.10
CA GLN A 272 -4.75 28.24 -31.51
C GLN A 272 -3.36 27.98 -32.10
N GLY A 273 -3.16 26.78 -32.65
CA GLY A 273 -2.02 26.51 -33.51
C GLY A 273 -2.24 27.18 -34.86
N GLU A 274 -1.24 27.90 -35.36
CA GLU A 274 -1.24 28.42 -36.72
C GLU A 274 -1.30 27.27 -37.73
N LYS A 275 -1.96 27.51 -38.87
CA LYS A 275 -2.00 26.57 -40.01
C LYS A 275 -1.24 27.18 -41.17
N ASP A 276 -0.30 26.42 -41.72
CA ASP A 276 0.32 26.73 -43.00
C ASP A 276 -0.71 26.74 -44.14
N THR A 277 -0.53 27.69 -45.07
CA THR A 277 -0.99 27.56 -46.46
C THR A 277 0.08 28.11 -47.40
N ASP A 278 0.65 27.22 -48.21
CA ASP A 278 1.68 27.50 -49.22
C ASP A 278 1.28 28.55 -50.27
N LYS A 279 2.28 29.30 -50.77
CA LYS A 279 2.81 29.10 -52.14
C LYS A 279 3.95 30.04 -52.56
N SER A 280 5.04 29.44 -53.05
CA SER A 280 6.03 30.01 -54.00
C SER A 280 6.95 31.13 -53.44
N THR A 281 8.23 31.27 -53.78
CA THR A 281 9.01 30.74 -54.92
C THR A 281 10.48 30.47 -54.51
N LEU A 282 11.23 29.67 -55.28
CA LEU A 282 12.56 29.15 -54.93
C LEU A 282 13.76 29.97 -55.49
N HIS A 283 14.84 30.08 -54.70
CA HIS A 283 16.20 30.61 -55.03
C HIS A 283 16.29 32.11 -55.42
N ASN A 284 17.24 32.92 -54.92
CA ASN A 284 18.70 32.71 -54.99
C ASN A 284 19.53 33.49 -53.94
N ILE A 285 20.74 32.96 -53.66
CA ILE A 285 22.05 33.64 -53.41
C ILE A 285 22.12 34.88 -52.48
N SER A 286 22.71 34.65 -51.30
CA SER A 286 23.92 35.29 -50.70
C SER A 286 24.20 36.81 -50.69
N ASP A 287 24.89 37.21 -49.60
CA ASP A 287 25.87 38.30 -49.46
C ASP A 287 25.47 39.79 -49.34
N SER A 288 25.09 40.16 -48.11
CA SER A 288 25.85 41.13 -47.27
C SER A 288 25.70 42.66 -47.51
N VAL A 289 26.47 43.45 -46.72
CA VAL A 289 26.69 44.92 -46.78
C VAL A 289 25.51 45.79 -46.28
N TYR A 290 25.66 46.79 -45.37
CA TYR A 290 26.68 47.14 -44.37
C TYR A 290 26.07 48.24 -43.46
N LEU A 291 26.52 48.39 -42.20
CA LEU A 291 26.74 49.73 -41.63
C LEU A 291 27.88 49.73 -40.60
N LYS A 292 28.59 50.86 -40.49
CA LYS A 292 29.84 50.99 -39.74
C LYS A 292 29.65 51.60 -38.35
N SER A 293 30.48 51.13 -37.42
CA SER A 293 31.42 52.05 -36.75
C SER A 293 32.77 51.35 -36.52
N HIS A 294 33.85 52.14 -36.42
CA HIS A 294 35.18 51.71 -35.95
C HIS A 294 35.44 52.47 -34.63
N CYS A 295 36.33 52.07 -33.73
CA CYS A 295 37.80 52.14 -33.83
C CYS A 295 38.39 51.69 -32.46
N ASN A 296 39.66 51.30 -32.26
CA ASN A 296 40.79 51.04 -33.17
C ASN A 296 41.85 50.22 -32.41
N GLN A 297 42.60 49.32 -33.08
CA GLN A 297 44.00 48.90 -32.78
C GLN A 297 44.34 48.27 -31.37
N THR A 298 45.26 47.29 -31.21
CA THR A 298 46.08 46.50 -32.16
C THR A 298 46.58 45.16 -31.54
N HIS A 299 46.85 44.19 -32.41
CA HIS A 299 47.72 42.99 -32.28
C HIS A 299 47.63 42.01 -31.09
N CYS A 300 47.04 40.85 -31.39
CA CYS A 300 47.54 39.47 -31.21
C CYS A 300 48.76 39.21 -30.29
N HIS A 301 48.66 38.20 -29.42
CA HIS A 301 49.15 36.83 -29.73
C HIS A 301 48.68 35.77 -28.70
N LYS A 302 48.53 34.51 -29.17
CA LYS A 302 48.61 33.26 -28.39
C LYS A 302 49.93 32.55 -28.80
N PRO A 303 50.48 31.54 -28.07
CA PRO A 303 49.84 30.68 -27.04
C PRO A 303 50.68 30.36 -25.77
N SER A 304 50.07 29.57 -24.86
CA SER A 304 50.68 28.53 -23.97
C SER A 304 51.88 28.85 -23.05
N SER A 305 51.71 28.66 -21.74
CA SER A 305 52.51 27.70 -20.92
C SER A 305 52.07 27.62 -19.44
N LYS A 306 52.80 26.87 -18.60
CA LYS A 306 52.37 26.19 -17.36
C LYS A 306 52.42 27.03 -16.06
N LEU A 307 51.73 26.52 -15.02
CA LEU A 307 51.95 26.77 -13.56
C LEU A 307 53.41 26.47 -13.11
N PRO A 308 53.85 26.78 -11.85
CA PRO A 308 53.14 27.19 -10.61
C PRO A 308 53.72 28.51 -9.99
N GLN A 309 53.69 28.94 -8.71
CA GLN A 309 53.39 28.37 -7.37
C GLN A 309 52.73 29.35 -6.35
N VAL A 310 51.81 28.81 -5.55
CA VAL A 310 51.65 28.91 -4.07
C VAL A 310 52.31 30.06 -3.27
N ALA A 311 51.48 30.89 -2.60
CA ALA A 311 51.60 31.27 -1.18
C ALA A 311 50.32 31.99 -0.66
N LEU A 312 50.10 32.03 0.67
CA LEU A 312 49.10 32.87 1.40
C LEU A 312 47.59 32.50 1.41
N ILE A 313 47.23 31.24 1.73
CA ILE A 313 45.95 30.95 2.42
C ILE A 313 46.17 29.91 3.54
N SER A 314 46.44 30.36 4.77
CA SER A 314 46.50 29.50 5.97
C SER A 314 45.98 30.14 7.26
N SER A 315 45.75 31.45 7.28
CA SER A 315 45.34 32.21 8.48
C SER A 315 43.83 32.18 8.78
N VAL A 316 42.99 31.87 7.80
CA VAL A 316 41.51 32.02 7.91
C VAL A 316 40.82 30.77 8.48
N ILE A 317 41.34 29.58 8.19
CA ILE A 317 40.67 28.29 8.49
C ILE A 317 40.70 27.96 9.99
N THR A 318 41.77 28.34 10.70
CA THR A 318 41.96 28.01 12.13
C THR A 318 40.98 28.77 13.04
N VAL A 319 40.54 29.97 12.64
CA VAL A 319 39.65 30.84 13.42
C VAL A 319 38.20 30.40 13.33
N THR A 320 37.75 29.91 12.18
CA THR A 320 36.36 29.43 12.01
C THR A 320 36.11 28.11 12.74
N ILE A 321 37.06 27.16 12.69
CA ILE A 321 36.94 25.86 13.35
C ILE A 321 36.88 26.00 14.89
N THR A 322 37.70 26.90 15.46
CA THR A 322 37.74 27.14 16.91
C THR A 322 36.47 27.78 17.45
N LEU A 323 35.86 28.73 16.71
CA LEU A 323 34.54 29.29 17.05
C LEU A 323 33.42 28.24 17.00
N PHE A 324 33.39 27.38 15.98
CA PHE A 324 32.34 26.36 15.82
C PHE A 324 32.40 25.29 16.92
N GLY A 325 33.61 24.86 17.31
CA GLY A 325 33.82 23.90 18.40
C GLY A 325 33.33 24.40 19.76
N ALA A 326 33.52 25.70 20.06
CA ALA A 326 33.05 26.30 21.30
C ALA A 326 31.51 26.30 21.41
N GLY A 327 30.81 26.62 20.31
CA GLY A 327 29.35 26.60 20.24
C GLY A 327 28.75 25.20 20.41
N LEU A 328 29.37 24.17 19.85
CA LEU A 328 28.91 22.79 20.01
C LEU A 328 29.05 22.30 21.46
N LEU A 329 30.15 22.68 22.15
CA LEU A 329 30.43 22.23 23.51
C LEU A 329 29.45 22.81 24.55
N THR A 330 28.99 24.05 24.38
CA THR A 330 27.97 24.66 25.25
C THR A 330 26.59 24.04 25.01
N LEU A 331 26.23 23.78 23.75
CA LEU A 331 24.96 23.13 23.38
C LEU A 331 24.88 21.69 23.93
N LEU A 332 25.97 20.92 23.87
CA LEU A 332 26.06 19.59 24.49
C LEU A 332 25.99 19.63 26.03
N ARG A 333 26.63 20.62 26.67
CA ARG A 333 26.49 20.84 28.12
C ARG A 333 25.06 21.22 28.53
N TYR A 334 24.35 21.99 27.70
CA TYR A 334 22.94 22.33 27.90
C TYR A 334 22.03 21.10 27.79
N ARG A 335 22.17 20.28 26.73
CA ARG A 335 21.39 19.03 26.59
C ARG A 335 21.64 18.06 27.74
N ARG A 336 22.91 17.88 28.17
CA ARG A 336 23.26 17.05 29.35
C ARG A 336 22.69 17.59 30.67
N ARG A 337 22.59 18.92 30.85
CA ARG A 337 21.88 19.49 32.01
C ARG A 337 20.38 19.19 31.98
N LYS A 338 19.72 19.31 30.83
CA LYS A 338 18.28 19.02 30.72
C LYS A 338 17.95 17.54 30.99
N GLN A 339 18.80 16.62 30.53
CA GLN A 339 18.65 15.18 30.83
C GLN A 339 18.87 14.85 32.32
N LYS A 340 19.75 15.57 33.03
CA LYS A 340 20.03 15.31 34.46
C LYS A 340 18.94 15.80 35.42
N ILE A 341 17.87 16.42 34.92
CA ILE A 341 16.70 16.85 35.71
C ILE A 341 15.54 15.83 35.61
N SER A 342 15.59 14.89 34.65
CA SER A 342 14.50 13.94 34.38
C SER A 342 14.61 12.58 35.11
N ASN A 343 15.66 12.37 35.92
CA ASN A 343 16.03 11.06 36.48
C ASN A 343 16.10 11.06 38.03
N THR A 344 15.30 11.90 38.71
CA THR A 344 15.34 12.02 40.18
C THR A 344 13.96 12.01 40.84
N ALA A 345 13.06 11.19 40.30
CA ALA A 345 11.86 10.63 40.92
C ALA A 345 11.51 9.38 40.06
N GLU A 346 11.01 8.24 40.57
CA GLU A 346 10.45 7.92 41.89
C GLU A 346 10.96 6.54 42.38
N ILE A 347 11.23 6.37 43.68
CA ILE A 347 11.06 5.08 44.40
C ILE A 347 10.75 5.37 45.87
N SER A 348 9.53 5.05 46.33
CA SER A 348 9.27 4.52 47.67
C SER A 348 7.83 4.01 47.78
N GLU A 349 7.62 2.84 48.39
CA GLU A 349 6.29 2.37 48.80
C GLU A 349 5.89 2.98 50.16
N GLY A 350 4.60 3.25 50.37
CA GLY A 350 4.10 3.70 51.67
C GLY A 350 2.58 3.67 51.78
N ARG A 351 2.05 2.78 52.63
CA ARG A 351 0.60 2.65 52.90
C ARG A 351 0.13 3.76 53.85
N LEU A 352 -1.01 4.42 53.56
CA LEU A 352 -2.18 4.47 54.47
C LEU A 352 -3.45 5.05 53.78
N SER A 353 -4.50 5.36 54.56
CA SER A 353 -5.91 5.43 54.14
C SER A 353 -6.51 6.86 54.08
N THR A 354 -7.81 6.89 53.76
CA THR A 354 -8.83 7.94 53.98
C THR A 354 -8.81 9.25 53.16
N ASP A 355 -9.81 9.35 52.28
CA ASP A 355 -10.85 10.40 52.25
C ASP A 355 -10.45 11.89 52.21
N GLN A 356 -10.65 12.54 51.05
CA GLN A 356 -11.66 13.63 50.93
C GLN A 356 -11.97 14.08 49.49
N GLN A 357 -13.21 14.53 49.30
CA GLN A 357 -13.77 15.09 48.06
C GLN A 357 -13.46 16.58 47.89
N LYS A 358 -13.03 17.02 46.70
CA LYS A 358 -13.27 18.40 46.21
C LYS A 358 -13.06 18.62 44.71
N ASP A 359 -14.03 19.26 44.08
CA ASP A 359 -13.96 19.73 42.68
C ASP A 359 -13.02 20.93 42.51
N PHE A 360 -12.42 21.07 41.33
CA PHE A 360 -12.15 22.39 40.74
C PHE A 360 -12.31 22.36 39.21
N ARG A 361 -12.92 23.43 38.68
CA ARG A 361 -13.26 23.57 37.25
C ARG A 361 -12.03 23.81 36.37
N ALA A 362 -12.07 23.24 35.16
CA ALA A 362 -11.48 23.88 33.97
C ALA A 362 -12.60 24.53 33.13
N SER A 363 -12.33 25.67 32.51
CA SER A 363 -13.28 26.40 31.64
C SER A 363 -12.91 26.25 30.16
N PRO A 364 -13.89 26.37 29.22
CA PRO A 364 -13.71 25.96 27.83
C PRO A 364 -13.16 27.08 26.93
N LEU A 365 -12.57 26.70 25.79
CA LEU A 365 -12.89 27.22 24.44
C LEU A 365 -11.91 26.72 23.36
N MET A 366 -12.30 25.67 22.61
CA MET A 366 -12.26 25.68 21.13
C MET A 366 -13.00 24.47 20.57
N SER A 367 -14.33 24.54 20.55
CA SER A 367 -15.12 23.64 19.71
C SER A 367 -15.11 24.22 18.30
N LEU A 368 -14.26 23.67 17.42
CA LEU A 368 -14.38 23.89 15.99
C LEU A 368 -15.56 23.04 15.51
N ALA A 369 -16.66 23.71 15.17
CA ALA A 369 -17.93 23.05 14.88
C ALA A 369 -17.87 22.30 13.55
N TYR A 370 -17.69 20.99 13.61
CA TYR A 370 -18.21 20.13 12.54
C TYR A 370 -19.73 20.26 12.51
N THR A 371 -20.28 20.45 11.31
CA THR A 371 -21.72 20.52 11.08
C THR A 371 -22.39 19.20 11.49
N LYS A 372 -23.64 19.27 11.95
CA LYS A 372 -24.42 18.08 12.27
C LYS A 372 -24.53 17.16 11.04
N GLU A 373 -24.30 15.86 11.22
CA GLU A 373 -25.32 14.80 11.06
C GLU A 373 -24.65 13.42 11.00
N TRP A 374 -24.44 12.78 12.16
CA TRP A 374 -24.50 11.31 12.19
C TRP A 374 -25.02 10.73 13.52
N ASP A 375 -26.16 10.01 13.43
CA ASP A 375 -27.10 9.46 14.44
C ASP A 375 -27.11 7.95 14.82
N PRO A 376 -26.02 7.14 14.80
CA PRO A 376 -26.10 5.68 14.97
C PRO A 376 -26.66 5.16 16.31
N LEU A 377 -26.86 6.03 17.31
CA LEU A 377 -27.45 5.72 18.62
C LEU A 377 -28.67 6.61 18.95
N GLY A 378 -29.24 7.28 17.94
CA GLY A 378 -30.34 8.22 18.09
C GLY A 378 -31.64 7.50 18.43
N ASP A 379 -31.94 7.36 19.73
CA ASP A 379 -33.18 6.76 20.18
C ASP A 379 -34.35 7.71 19.87
N SER A 380 -35.13 7.40 18.82
CA SER A 380 -36.11 8.28 18.16
C SER A 380 -37.37 8.57 18.99
N ARG A 381 -37.19 9.12 20.19
CA ARG A 381 -38.25 9.65 21.06
C ARG A 381 -38.51 11.13 20.82
N ASN A 382 -39.02 11.46 19.63
CA ASN A 382 -39.83 12.66 19.41
C ASN A 382 -40.84 12.37 18.30
N GLY A 383 -42.13 12.41 18.63
CA GLY A 383 -43.20 12.14 17.67
C GLY A 383 -43.57 13.39 16.88
N ALA A 384 -43.41 13.33 15.56
CA ALA A 384 -44.07 14.22 14.61
C ALA A 384 -44.38 13.42 13.34
N GLU A 385 -45.66 13.21 13.04
CA GLU A 385 -46.09 12.68 11.75
C GLU A 385 -45.85 13.71 10.66
N PHE A 386 -45.28 13.34 9.51
CA PHE A 386 -45.72 13.88 8.21
C PHE A 386 -45.17 13.08 7.02
N SER A 387 -46.04 12.90 6.00
CA SER A 387 -45.74 12.35 4.66
C SER A 387 -45.41 10.85 4.58
N GLN A 388 -45.90 10.20 3.52
CA GLN A 388 -45.73 8.77 3.24
C GLN A 388 -44.88 8.59 1.98
N GLU A 389 -43.84 7.76 2.03
CA GLU A 389 -43.34 6.92 0.91
C GLU A 389 -42.56 5.70 1.47
N PRO A 390 -42.55 4.55 0.78
CA PRO A 390 -42.26 3.24 1.42
C PRO A 390 -40.79 2.81 1.36
N HIS A 391 -39.87 3.55 1.99
CA HIS A 391 -38.49 3.07 2.15
C HIS A 391 -38.38 2.00 3.27
N HIS A 392 -37.72 0.87 2.96
CA HIS A 392 -37.56 -0.27 3.87
C HIS A 392 -36.77 0.10 5.15
N LEU A 393 -37.48 0.25 6.27
CA LEU A 393 -36.89 0.56 7.58
C LEU A 393 -35.92 -0.54 8.05
N PHE A 394 -34.65 -0.20 8.15
CA PHE A 394 -33.53 -1.17 8.13
C PHE A 394 -33.05 -1.52 9.55
N VAL A 395 -33.80 -2.35 10.26
CA VAL A 395 -33.45 -2.75 11.64
C VAL A 395 -32.47 -3.93 11.65
N VAL A 396 -31.19 -3.66 11.95
CA VAL A 396 -30.29 -4.70 12.48
C VAL A 396 -30.81 -5.08 13.87
N ASN A 397 -31.02 -6.38 14.12
CA ASN A 397 -31.70 -6.85 15.33
C ASN A 397 -31.06 -6.28 16.61
N SER A 398 -31.87 -5.73 17.51
CA SER A 398 -31.43 -5.12 18.77
C SER A 398 -30.58 -6.06 19.63
N SER A 399 -30.79 -7.38 19.54
CA SER A 399 -29.99 -8.40 20.23
C SER A 399 -28.53 -8.52 19.75
N PHE A 400 -28.14 -7.78 18.71
CA PHE A 400 -26.79 -7.76 18.13
C PHE A 400 -25.97 -6.53 18.56
N ARG A 401 -26.55 -5.65 19.37
CA ARG A 401 -25.90 -4.43 19.90
C ARG A 401 -25.45 -4.66 21.36
N PHE A 402 -24.16 -4.49 21.62
CA PHE A 402 -23.59 -4.43 22.97
C PHE A 402 -23.56 -2.98 23.47
N ASN A 403 -23.66 -2.78 24.78
CA ASN A 403 -23.38 -1.47 25.39
C ASN A 403 -21.88 -1.32 25.71
N LEU A 404 -21.41 -0.08 25.86
CA LEU A 404 -19.99 0.20 26.09
C LEU A 404 -19.49 -0.37 27.42
N GLU A 405 -20.33 -0.35 28.46
CA GLU A 405 -20.01 -0.86 29.79
C GLU A 405 -19.70 -2.37 29.77
N GLU A 406 -20.42 -3.15 28.94
CA GLU A 406 -20.12 -4.56 28.71
C GLU A 406 -18.80 -4.78 28.00
N VAL A 407 -18.47 -3.95 26.99
CA VAL A 407 -17.20 -4.04 26.26
C VAL A 407 -16.02 -3.63 27.16
N GLU A 408 -16.18 -2.58 27.95
CA GLU A 408 -15.18 -2.14 28.94
C GLU A 408 -15.02 -3.14 30.09
N SER A 409 -16.13 -3.68 30.62
CA SER A 409 -16.07 -4.74 31.64
C SER A 409 -15.40 -6.01 31.10
N ALA A 410 -15.75 -6.44 29.89
CA ALA A 410 -15.21 -7.67 29.29
C ALA A 410 -13.71 -7.59 28.96
N THR A 411 -13.22 -6.41 28.56
CA THR A 411 -11.79 -6.16 28.25
C THR A 411 -10.95 -5.75 29.46
N GLN A 412 -11.57 -5.60 30.65
CA GLN A 412 -10.95 -4.99 31.84
C GLN A 412 -10.43 -3.57 31.53
N CYS A 413 -11.33 -2.70 31.09
CA CYS A 413 -11.09 -1.32 30.66
C CYS A 413 -10.01 -1.20 29.57
N PHE A 414 -10.03 -2.11 28.59
CA PHE A 414 -9.04 -2.21 27.49
C PHE A 414 -7.59 -2.38 27.97
N SER A 415 -7.39 -3.15 29.05
CA SER A 415 -6.06 -3.47 29.58
C SER A 415 -5.11 -4.02 28.52
N GLU A 416 -3.87 -3.49 28.47
CA GLU A 416 -2.81 -3.98 27.58
C GLU A 416 -2.48 -5.47 27.81
N ALA A 417 -2.74 -6.01 29.01
CA ALA A 417 -2.59 -7.44 29.29
C ALA A 417 -3.57 -8.33 28.49
N ASN A 418 -4.66 -7.74 27.99
CA ASN A 418 -5.64 -8.40 27.12
C ASN A 418 -5.41 -8.10 25.63
N LEU A 419 -4.39 -7.33 25.25
CA LEU A 419 -4.13 -6.98 23.84
C LEU A 419 -3.59 -8.19 23.07
N LEU A 420 -4.31 -8.60 22.01
CA LEU A 420 -3.95 -9.70 21.11
C LEU A 420 -3.19 -9.20 19.87
N SER A 421 -3.55 -8.01 19.37
CA SER A 421 -2.86 -7.34 18.28
C SER A 421 -3.21 -5.85 18.20
N ARG A 422 -2.32 -5.06 17.58
CA ARG A 422 -2.52 -3.63 17.31
C ARG A 422 -1.88 -3.28 15.96
N ASN A 423 -2.56 -2.45 15.17
CA ASN A 423 -2.00 -1.79 14.00
C ASN A 423 -2.33 -0.29 14.06
N SER A 424 -2.12 0.47 12.98
CA SER A 424 -2.29 1.93 12.96
C SER A 424 -3.73 2.44 13.09
N PHE A 425 -4.75 1.58 12.91
CA PHE A 425 -6.17 1.98 12.92
C PHE A 425 -7.12 1.01 13.66
N THR A 426 -6.61 -0.13 14.14
CA THR A 426 -7.34 -1.13 14.92
C THR A 426 -6.52 -1.70 16.07
N SER A 427 -7.20 -2.12 17.14
CA SER A 427 -6.63 -2.96 18.20
C SER A 427 -7.60 -4.10 18.49
N VAL A 428 -7.08 -5.31 18.70
CA VAL A 428 -7.88 -6.50 19.04
C VAL A 428 -7.52 -6.94 20.45
N PHE A 429 -8.53 -7.04 21.31
CA PHE A 429 -8.41 -7.45 22.70
C PHE A 429 -9.09 -8.81 22.91
N LYS A 430 -8.59 -9.60 23.86
CA LYS A 430 -9.33 -10.69 24.47
C LYS A 430 -10.36 -10.09 25.44
N GLY A 431 -11.56 -10.66 25.47
CA GLY A 431 -12.57 -10.32 26.46
C GLY A 431 -13.24 -11.55 27.05
N VAL A 432 -13.88 -11.35 28.20
CA VAL A 432 -14.79 -12.34 28.83
C VAL A 432 -16.14 -11.65 29.03
N LEU A 433 -17.18 -12.09 28.33
CA LEU A 433 -18.52 -11.54 28.46
C LEU A 433 -19.18 -11.95 29.80
N ARG A 434 -20.29 -11.29 30.15
CA ARG A 434 -21.06 -11.51 31.41
C ARG A 434 -21.59 -12.95 31.58
N ASP A 435 -21.70 -13.71 30.48
CA ASP A 435 -22.08 -15.13 30.45
C ASP A 435 -20.89 -16.09 30.62
N GLY A 436 -19.65 -15.57 30.73
CA GLY A 436 -18.41 -16.34 30.75
C GLY A 436 -17.82 -16.65 29.36
N SER A 437 -18.47 -16.23 28.27
CA SER A 437 -17.96 -16.48 26.91
C SER A 437 -16.66 -15.72 26.65
N LEU A 438 -15.64 -16.44 26.16
CA LEU A 438 -14.43 -15.82 25.61
C LEU A 438 -14.73 -15.19 24.24
N VAL A 439 -14.32 -13.93 24.06
CA VAL A 439 -14.52 -13.16 22.83
C VAL A 439 -13.25 -12.45 22.37
N ALA A 440 -13.17 -12.19 21.07
CA ALA A 440 -12.19 -11.27 20.48
C ALA A 440 -12.89 -9.95 20.14
N ILE A 441 -12.47 -8.86 20.77
CA ILE A 441 -13.09 -7.53 20.65
C ILE A 441 -12.14 -6.65 19.84
N ARG A 442 -12.54 -6.30 18.61
CA ARG A 442 -11.78 -5.39 17.75
C ARG A 442 -12.30 -3.98 17.89
N SER A 443 -11.48 -3.06 18.39
CA SER A 443 -11.67 -1.63 18.19
C SER A 443 -11.17 -1.19 16.82
N ILE A 444 -11.92 -0.28 16.19
CA ILE A 444 -11.64 0.43 14.95
C ILE A 444 -11.98 1.91 15.22
N ASN A 445 -11.15 2.86 14.79
CA ASN A 445 -11.54 4.28 14.89
C ASN A 445 -12.73 4.57 13.94
N ILE A 446 -13.71 5.37 14.37
CA ILE A 446 -14.83 5.78 13.51
C ILE A 446 -14.33 6.57 12.29
N SER A 447 -13.23 7.32 12.39
CA SER A 447 -12.57 7.97 11.24
C SER A 447 -11.84 7.00 10.30
N SER A 448 -11.93 5.69 10.56
CA SER A 448 -11.40 4.61 9.72
C SER A 448 -12.50 3.76 9.09
N CYS A 449 -13.76 4.08 9.38
CA CYS A 449 -14.93 3.46 8.76
C CYS A 449 -15.39 4.25 7.51
N LYS A 450 -16.30 3.65 6.72
CA LYS A 450 -17.00 4.38 5.65
C LYS A 450 -17.80 5.55 6.23
N ASN A 451 -17.72 6.71 5.57
CA ASN A 451 -18.39 7.94 5.99
C ASN A 451 -19.92 7.92 5.75
N GLU A 452 -20.39 7.11 4.80
CA GLU A 452 -21.80 7.02 4.43
C GLU A 452 -22.55 6.00 5.31
N GLU A 453 -23.59 6.44 6.02
CA GLU A 453 -24.39 5.59 6.92
C GLU A 453 -24.90 4.32 6.24
N VAL A 454 -25.47 4.49 5.06
CA VAL A 454 -26.15 3.41 4.32
C VAL A 454 -25.14 2.34 3.92
N GLU A 455 -23.93 2.73 3.47
CA GLU A 455 -22.87 1.77 3.16
C GLU A 455 -22.40 1.04 4.42
N PHE A 456 -22.09 1.76 5.51
CA PHE A 456 -21.61 1.16 6.76
C PHE A 456 -22.64 0.20 7.37
N MET A 457 -23.93 0.57 7.36
CA MET A 457 -25.02 -0.27 7.85
C MET A 457 -25.31 -1.46 6.94
N ASN A 458 -25.17 -1.31 5.61
CA ASN A 458 -25.20 -2.43 4.67
C ASN A 458 -24.05 -3.42 4.95
N GLY A 459 -22.84 -2.90 5.18
CA GLY A 459 -21.68 -3.70 5.60
C GLY A 459 -21.92 -4.44 6.91
N LEU A 460 -22.44 -3.78 7.95
CA LEU A 460 -22.73 -4.42 9.24
C LEU A 460 -23.80 -5.52 9.10
N LYS A 461 -24.84 -5.28 8.30
CA LYS A 461 -25.85 -6.31 7.98
C LYS A 461 -25.20 -7.51 7.28
N LEU A 462 -24.34 -7.27 6.29
CA LEU A 462 -23.62 -8.32 5.58
C LEU A 462 -22.80 -9.18 6.54
N LEU A 463 -21.99 -8.56 7.42
CA LEU A 463 -21.23 -9.27 8.46
C LEU A 463 -22.15 -10.04 9.43
N SER A 464 -23.24 -9.44 9.90
CA SER A 464 -24.19 -10.10 10.81
C SER A 464 -24.91 -11.30 10.18
N SER A 465 -25.00 -11.35 8.85
CA SER A 465 -25.64 -12.44 8.10
C SER A 465 -24.73 -13.64 7.84
N MET A 466 -23.41 -13.49 8.01
CA MET A 466 -22.44 -14.56 7.81
C MET A 466 -22.36 -15.48 9.03
N SER A 467 -22.73 -16.75 8.84
CA SER A 467 -22.58 -17.82 9.83
C SER A 467 -22.29 -19.14 9.11
N HIS A 468 -21.10 -19.69 9.35
CA HIS A 468 -20.57 -20.91 8.76
C HIS A 468 -19.50 -21.52 9.70
N GLU A 469 -19.32 -22.84 9.69
CA GLU A 469 -18.43 -23.57 10.63
C GLU A 469 -16.93 -23.23 10.50
N ASN A 470 -16.52 -22.63 9.38
CA ASN A 470 -15.13 -22.22 9.11
C ASN A 470 -14.93 -20.70 8.97
N LEU A 471 -15.86 -19.87 9.46
CA LEU A 471 -15.70 -18.41 9.53
C LEU A 471 -15.70 -17.93 10.99
N VAL A 472 -14.93 -16.89 11.31
CA VAL A 472 -14.99 -16.23 12.62
C VAL A 472 -16.31 -15.46 12.73
N LYS A 473 -17.24 -16.03 13.49
CA LYS A 473 -18.59 -15.49 13.69
C LYS A 473 -18.55 -14.17 14.48
N LEU A 474 -19.25 -13.15 13.95
CA LEU A 474 -19.58 -11.93 14.67
C LEU A 474 -20.72 -12.23 15.67
N ARG A 475 -20.55 -11.88 16.94
CA ARG A 475 -21.60 -11.94 17.98
C ARG A 475 -22.40 -10.64 18.08
N GLY A 476 -21.77 -9.51 17.77
CA GLY A 476 -22.40 -8.20 17.84
C GLY A 476 -21.41 -7.05 17.71
N PHE A 477 -21.91 -5.83 17.88
CA PHE A 477 -21.12 -4.60 17.75
C PHE A 477 -21.52 -3.54 18.79
N CYS A 478 -20.65 -2.56 19.03
CA CYS A 478 -20.90 -1.39 19.87
C CYS A 478 -20.18 -0.18 19.28
N CYS A 479 -20.84 0.96 19.10
CA CYS A 479 -20.19 2.20 18.66
C CYS A 479 -20.20 3.22 19.80
N SER A 480 -19.08 3.88 20.08
CA SER A 480 -18.96 4.87 21.16
C SER A 480 -18.60 6.25 20.64
N ARG A 481 -19.54 7.19 20.72
CA ARG A 481 -19.29 8.63 20.46
C ARG A 481 -18.20 9.21 21.34
N GLY A 482 -18.23 8.91 22.64
CA GLY A 482 -17.32 9.51 23.63
C GLY A 482 -15.86 9.09 23.43
N ARG A 483 -15.63 7.96 22.75
CA ARG A 483 -14.30 7.42 22.45
C ARG A 483 -13.88 7.59 20.98
N GLY A 484 -14.83 7.79 20.07
CA GLY A 484 -14.57 7.77 18.62
C GLY A 484 -14.28 6.36 18.08
N GLU A 485 -14.76 5.31 18.75
CA GLU A 485 -14.42 3.92 18.46
C GLU A 485 -15.65 3.07 18.10
N CYS A 486 -15.49 2.19 17.11
CA CYS A 486 -16.39 1.12 16.73
C CYS A 486 -15.79 -0.22 17.17
N PHE A 487 -16.54 -0.98 17.98
CA PHE A 487 -16.14 -2.27 18.51
C PHE A 487 -16.92 -3.39 17.82
N LEU A 488 -16.21 -4.38 17.29
CA LEU A 488 -16.77 -5.62 16.73
C LEU A 488 -16.41 -6.79 17.64
N ILE A 489 -17.42 -7.52 18.12
CA ILE A 489 -17.28 -8.60 19.10
C ILE A 489 -17.43 -9.94 18.37
N TYR A 490 -16.36 -10.74 18.34
CA TYR A 490 -16.27 -12.03 17.65
C TYR A 490 -16.06 -13.20 18.62
N ASP A 491 -16.36 -14.43 18.18
CA ASP A 491 -15.94 -15.65 18.88
C ASP A 491 -14.40 -15.76 19.01
N PHE A 492 -13.90 -16.22 20.16
CA PHE A 492 -12.46 -16.31 20.45
C PHE A 492 -11.86 -17.67 20.04
N ALA A 493 -11.06 -17.66 18.97
CA ALA A 493 -10.25 -18.79 18.53
C ALA A 493 -8.98 -18.94 19.40
N SER A 494 -8.97 -19.92 20.30
CA SER A 494 -8.05 -19.95 21.45
C SER A 494 -6.63 -20.44 21.15
N LYS A 495 -6.41 -21.25 20.11
CA LYS A 495 -5.05 -21.61 19.65
C LYS A 495 -4.39 -20.44 18.89
N GLY A 496 -5.18 -19.45 18.48
CA GLY A 496 -4.74 -18.24 17.79
C GLY A 496 -4.51 -18.45 16.30
N LYS A 497 -3.58 -17.68 15.71
CA LYS A 497 -3.30 -17.70 14.27
C LYS A 497 -2.57 -18.97 13.82
N LEU A 498 -2.90 -19.45 12.63
CA LEU A 498 -2.19 -20.54 11.93
C LEU A 498 -0.69 -20.25 11.76
N SER A 499 -0.28 -18.98 11.61
CA SER A 499 1.13 -18.58 11.56
C SER A 499 1.96 -18.98 12.80
N ARG A 500 1.32 -19.28 13.93
CA ARG A 500 1.99 -19.80 15.15
C ARG A 500 2.33 -21.30 15.06
N PHE A 501 2.08 -21.95 13.93
CA PHE A 501 2.30 -23.37 13.70
C PHE A 501 3.21 -23.63 12.49
N LEU A 502 3.87 -22.57 12.00
CA LEU A 502 4.77 -22.53 10.85
C LEU A 502 6.06 -21.79 11.26
N ASP A 503 7.17 -22.03 10.55
CA ASP A 503 8.54 -21.61 10.90
C ASP A 503 8.90 -21.91 12.37
N LEU A 504 8.56 -23.13 12.81
CA LEU A 504 8.94 -23.65 14.12
C LEU A 504 10.44 -23.87 14.22
N GLN A 505 11.01 -23.60 15.41
CA GLN A 505 12.39 -23.94 15.73
C GLN A 505 12.47 -25.38 16.27
N GLU A 506 13.65 -26.01 16.19
CA GLU A 506 13.89 -27.40 16.63
C GLU A 506 13.45 -27.68 18.09
N SER A 507 13.45 -26.65 18.94
CA SER A 507 13.03 -26.71 20.35
C SER A 507 11.50 -26.73 20.55
N GLU A 508 10.71 -26.56 19.49
CA GLU A 508 9.26 -26.28 19.56
C GLU A 508 8.37 -27.41 19.04
N THR A 509 8.87 -28.65 19.07
CA THR A 509 8.19 -29.87 18.60
C THR A 509 6.74 -30.02 19.08
N GLY A 510 6.42 -29.56 20.29
CA GLY A 510 5.05 -29.54 20.83
C GLY A 510 4.06 -28.62 20.12
N ARG A 511 4.50 -27.85 19.10
CA ARG A 511 3.64 -27.02 18.22
C ARG A 511 3.50 -27.57 16.79
N VAL A 512 4.14 -28.69 16.46
CA VAL A 512 4.09 -29.27 15.10
C VAL A 512 2.68 -29.79 14.79
N LEU A 513 2.08 -29.33 13.69
CA LEU A 513 0.81 -29.87 13.22
C LEU A 513 1.03 -31.28 12.64
N ALA A 514 0.38 -32.29 13.22
CA ALA A 514 0.35 -33.63 12.65
C ALA A 514 -0.37 -33.64 11.29
N TRP A 515 0.01 -34.56 10.40
CA TRP A 515 -0.50 -34.60 9.02
C TRP A 515 -2.04 -34.56 8.90
N PRO A 516 -2.84 -35.36 9.64
CA PRO A 516 -4.30 -35.30 9.54
C PRO A 516 -4.89 -33.93 9.91
N ALA A 517 -4.23 -33.17 10.80
CA ALA A 517 -4.65 -31.82 11.16
C ALA A 517 -4.34 -30.81 10.05
N ARG A 518 -3.21 -30.95 9.33
CA ARG A 518 -2.89 -30.13 8.15
C ARG A 518 -3.95 -30.27 7.05
N VAL A 519 -4.31 -31.52 6.73
CA VAL A 519 -5.38 -31.84 5.76
C VAL A 519 -6.74 -31.27 6.22
N PHE A 520 -7.08 -31.44 7.50
CA PHE A 520 -8.32 -30.91 8.08
C PHE A 520 -8.39 -29.37 8.00
N ILE A 521 -7.27 -28.69 8.29
CA ILE A 521 -7.15 -27.24 8.18
C ILE A 521 -7.30 -26.79 6.71
N ILE A 522 -6.61 -27.41 5.76
CA ILE A 522 -6.74 -27.08 4.32
C ILE A 522 -8.20 -27.23 3.86
N LYS A 523 -8.84 -28.35 4.22
CA LYS A 523 -10.25 -28.64 3.88
C LYS A 523 -11.24 -27.65 4.49
N GLY A 524 -11.07 -27.27 5.75
CA GLY A 524 -11.94 -26.29 6.40
C GLY A 524 -11.77 -24.87 5.85
N ILE A 525 -10.54 -24.45 5.51
CA ILE A 525 -10.32 -23.17 4.81
C ILE A 525 -11.04 -23.19 3.46
N ALA A 526 -10.91 -24.26 2.68
CA ALA A 526 -11.58 -24.39 1.39
C ALA A 526 -13.12 -24.29 1.52
N LYS A 527 -13.73 -24.94 2.53
CA LYS A 527 -15.16 -24.78 2.85
C LYS A 527 -15.53 -23.32 3.13
N GLY A 528 -14.76 -22.64 3.98
CA GLY A 528 -14.99 -21.24 4.33
C GLY A 528 -14.94 -20.30 3.11
N ILE A 529 -14.04 -20.57 2.15
CA ILE A 529 -13.94 -19.79 0.91
C ILE A 529 -15.12 -20.09 -0.03
N ALA A 530 -15.50 -21.36 -0.23
CA ALA A 530 -16.67 -21.72 -1.06
C ALA A 530 -17.98 -21.15 -0.51
N TYR A 531 -18.14 -21.14 0.81
CA TYR A 531 -19.25 -20.46 1.48
C TYR A 531 -19.28 -18.96 1.16
N LEU A 532 -18.13 -18.27 1.23
CA LEU A 532 -18.03 -16.85 0.90
C LEU A 532 -18.29 -16.58 -0.58
N HIS A 533 -17.86 -17.45 -1.50
CA HIS A 533 -18.07 -17.32 -2.94
C HIS A 533 -19.51 -17.67 -3.39
N GLY A 534 -20.38 -18.10 -2.46
CA GLY A 534 -21.81 -18.28 -2.73
C GLY A 534 -22.21 -19.64 -3.31
N SER A 535 -21.41 -20.70 -3.10
CA SER A 535 -21.70 -22.06 -3.58
C SER A 535 -22.97 -22.68 -2.96
N ASP A 536 -23.42 -22.21 -1.80
CA ASP A 536 -24.71 -22.60 -1.21
C ASP A 536 -25.88 -21.87 -1.92
N GLN A 537 -26.67 -22.61 -2.71
CA GLN A 537 -27.76 -22.08 -3.54
C GLN A 537 -28.86 -21.30 -2.78
N GLU A 538 -28.89 -21.38 -1.44
CA GLU A 538 -29.85 -20.68 -0.57
C GLU A 538 -29.37 -19.30 -0.08
N LYS A 539 -28.08 -18.93 -0.27
CA LYS A 539 -27.49 -17.73 0.36
C LYS A 539 -27.08 -16.66 -0.66
N LYS A 540 -27.83 -15.57 -0.65
CA LYS A 540 -27.89 -14.53 -1.70
C LYS A 540 -26.71 -13.53 -1.77
N HIS A 541 -25.54 -13.85 -1.20
CA HIS A 541 -24.41 -12.91 -1.09
C HIS A 541 -23.06 -13.59 -1.33
N ALA A 542 -22.59 -13.57 -2.58
CA ALA A 542 -21.19 -13.88 -2.88
C ALA A 542 -20.29 -12.71 -2.49
N ILE A 543 -19.19 -12.99 -1.79
CA ILE A 543 -18.26 -12.02 -1.21
C ILE A 543 -16.82 -12.51 -1.46
N VAL A 544 -16.04 -11.73 -2.20
CA VAL A 544 -14.58 -11.93 -2.28
C VAL A 544 -13.95 -11.45 -0.99
N HIS A 545 -13.14 -12.27 -0.32
CA HIS A 545 -12.51 -11.98 0.97
C HIS A 545 -11.40 -10.92 0.87
N ARG A 546 -10.66 -10.89 -0.25
CA ARG A 546 -9.60 -9.94 -0.62
C ARG A 546 -8.30 -10.04 0.19
N ASN A 547 -8.36 -10.43 1.46
CA ASN A 547 -7.21 -10.45 2.37
C ASN A 547 -7.02 -11.82 3.06
N ILE A 548 -6.98 -12.91 2.29
CA ILE A 548 -6.71 -14.26 2.82
C ILE A 548 -5.20 -14.42 3.09
N SER A 549 -4.83 -14.92 4.27
CA SER A 549 -3.45 -15.24 4.67
C SER A 549 -3.42 -16.07 5.95
N VAL A 550 -2.29 -16.72 6.30
CA VAL A 550 -2.15 -17.46 7.58
C VAL A 550 -2.29 -16.57 8.82
N GLU A 551 -2.20 -15.24 8.64
CA GLU A 551 -2.46 -14.22 9.67
C GLU A 551 -3.95 -13.98 9.91
N LYS A 552 -4.83 -14.44 8.99
CA LYS A 552 -6.30 -14.39 9.09
C LYS A 552 -6.94 -15.75 9.33
N ILE A 553 -6.23 -16.86 9.14
CA ILE A 553 -6.71 -18.17 9.59
C ILE A 553 -6.44 -18.28 11.10
N LEU A 554 -7.49 -18.40 11.89
CA LEU A 554 -7.42 -18.73 13.30
C LEU A 554 -7.80 -20.19 13.54
N LEU A 555 -7.38 -20.75 14.68
CA LEU A 555 -7.65 -22.12 15.09
C LEU A 555 -8.32 -22.13 16.47
N ASP A 556 -9.42 -22.89 16.61
CA ASP A 556 -10.10 -23.14 17.89
C ASP A 556 -9.43 -24.28 18.70
N GLU A 557 -9.98 -24.63 19.86
CA GLU A 557 -9.45 -25.71 20.72
C GLU A 557 -9.28 -27.05 19.98
N GLN A 558 -10.09 -27.31 18.96
CA GLN A 558 -10.14 -28.53 18.16
C GLN A 558 -9.33 -28.44 16.86
N PHE A 559 -8.56 -27.36 16.65
CA PHE A 559 -7.83 -27.06 15.41
C PHE A 559 -8.73 -26.89 14.18
N ASN A 560 -10.02 -26.56 14.36
CA ASN A 560 -10.91 -26.20 13.26
C ASN A 560 -10.51 -24.80 12.75
N PRO A 561 -10.27 -24.62 11.43
CA PRO A 561 -9.90 -23.33 10.88
C PRO A 561 -11.09 -22.38 10.79
N LEU A 562 -10.87 -21.14 11.23
CA LEU A 562 -11.84 -20.05 11.19
C LEU A 562 -11.21 -18.87 10.43
N ILE A 563 -11.79 -18.50 9.29
CA ILE A 563 -11.34 -17.33 8.50
C ILE A 563 -11.82 -16.05 9.21
N ALA A 564 -10.87 -15.20 9.62
CA ALA A 564 -11.12 -13.90 10.24
C ALA A 564 -11.21 -12.78 9.19
N ASP A 565 -11.86 -11.67 9.58
CA ASP A 565 -12.00 -10.42 8.79
C ASP A 565 -12.88 -10.55 7.53
N SER A 566 -13.66 -11.63 7.41
CA SER A 566 -14.56 -11.84 6.29
C SER A 566 -15.58 -10.71 6.14
N GLY A 567 -15.63 -10.13 4.93
CA GLY A 567 -16.45 -8.96 4.61
C GLY A 567 -16.02 -7.63 5.25
N LEU A 568 -14.99 -7.59 6.12
CA LEU A 568 -14.62 -6.39 6.90
C LEU A 568 -14.28 -5.17 6.03
N HIS A 569 -13.83 -5.38 4.79
CA HIS A 569 -13.57 -4.31 3.82
C HIS A 569 -14.84 -3.48 3.48
N ASN A 570 -16.05 -3.98 3.77
CA ASN A 570 -17.30 -3.22 3.58
C ASN A 570 -17.62 -2.27 4.75
N LEU A 571 -16.80 -2.24 5.81
CA LEU A 571 -16.93 -1.31 6.93
C LEU A 571 -15.85 -0.23 6.94
N LEU A 572 -14.71 -0.48 6.29
CA LEU A 572 -13.52 0.36 6.33
C LEU A 572 -13.51 1.37 5.17
N ALA A 573 -12.84 2.50 5.36
CA ALA A 573 -12.43 3.35 4.25
C ALA A 573 -11.44 2.59 3.33
N ASP A 574 -11.56 2.78 2.01
CA ASP A 574 -10.85 1.96 1.03
C ASP A 574 -9.31 2.09 1.12
N ASP A 575 -8.78 3.26 1.44
CA ASP A 575 -7.34 3.49 1.68
C ASP A 575 -6.79 2.59 2.80
N LEU A 576 -7.60 2.33 3.84
CA LEU A 576 -7.27 1.42 4.93
C LEU A 576 -7.47 -0.05 4.57
N VAL A 577 -8.33 -0.37 3.59
CA VAL A 577 -8.39 -1.71 2.98
C VAL A 577 -7.08 -1.99 2.24
N PHE A 578 -6.58 -1.05 1.43
CA PHE A 578 -5.26 -1.15 0.80
C PHE A 578 -4.13 -1.26 1.84
N SER A 579 -4.16 -0.42 2.89
CA SER A 579 -3.18 -0.48 3.99
C SER A 579 -3.21 -1.84 4.73
N ALA A 580 -4.39 -2.45 4.92
CA ALA A 580 -4.54 -3.77 5.55
C ALA A 580 -3.93 -4.92 4.73
N LEU A 581 -3.71 -4.73 3.42
CA LEU A 581 -3.13 -5.73 2.53
C LEU A 581 -1.60 -5.78 2.59
N LYS A 582 -0.92 -4.73 3.10
CA LYS A 582 0.55 -4.64 3.14
C LYS A 582 1.22 -5.88 3.74
N THR A 583 0.66 -6.43 4.82
CA THR A 583 1.18 -7.65 5.47
C THR A 583 0.97 -8.91 4.65
N SER A 584 -0.14 -9.02 3.92
CA SER A 584 -0.42 -10.18 3.06
C SER A 584 0.35 -10.10 1.73
N ALA A 585 0.61 -8.89 1.22
CA ALA A 585 1.53 -8.66 0.10
C ALA A 585 2.96 -9.09 0.45
N ALA A 586 3.43 -8.78 1.66
CA ALA A 586 4.74 -9.19 2.18
C ALA A 586 5.02 -10.69 2.09
N MET A 587 3.95 -11.49 2.23
CA MET A 587 3.96 -12.95 2.31
C MET A 587 3.50 -13.61 1.00
N GLY A 588 3.31 -12.83 -0.07
CA GLY A 588 3.03 -13.33 -1.42
C GLY A 588 1.59 -13.78 -1.68
N TYR A 589 0.60 -13.35 -0.88
CA TYR A 589 -0.81 -13.73 -1.09
C TYR A 589 -1.56 -12.91 -2.16
N LEU A 590 -1.00 -11.78 -2.60
CA LEU A 590 -1.62 -10.97 -3.65
C LEU A 590 -1.37 -11.61 -5.03
N ALA A 591 -2.45 -11.86 -5.76
CA ALA A 591 -2.40 -12.47 -7.08
C ALA A 591 -1.90 -11.47 -8.15
N PRO A 592 -1.16 -11.92 -9.18
CA PRO A 592 -0.54 -11.01 -10.17
C PRO A 592 -1.52 -10.10 -10.91
N GLU A 593 -2.72 -10.58 -11.23
CA GLU A 593 -3.74 -9.80 -11.94
C GLU A 593 -4.32 -8.66 -11.10
N TYR A 594 -4.24 -8.74 -9.77
CA TYR A 594 -4.72 -7.67 -8.91
C TYR A 594 -3.81 -6.42 -9.03
N VAL A 595 -2.51 -6.63 -9.28
CA VAL A 595 -1.54 -5.56 -9.53
C VAL A 595 -1.85 -4.83 -10.85
N THR A 596 -2.25 -5.56 -11.91
CA THR A 596 -2.55 -4.96 -13.22
C THR A 596 -3.99 -4.45 -13.37
N THR A 597 -4.97 -5.10 -12.71
CA THR A 597 -6.41 -4.78 -12.86
C THR A 597 -6.98 -3.97 -11.70
N GLY A 598 -6.30 -3.90 -10.55
CA GLY A 598 -6.80 -3.27 -9.32
C GLY A 598 -8.09 -3.90 -8.75
N ARG A 599 -8.57 -5.02 -9.30
CA ARG A 599 -9.87 -5.63 -8.95
C ARG A 599 -9.66 -6.96 -8.23
N PHE A 600 -10.31 -7.13 -7.09
CA PHE A 600 -10.41 -8.42 -6.41
C PHE A 600 -11.50 -9.29 -7.04
N THR A 601 -11.21 -10.58 -7.18
CA THR A 601 -12.14 -11.60 -7.71
C THR A 601 -12.04 -12.89 -6.89
N GLU A 602 -12.98 -13.81 -7.05
CA GLU A 602 -12.89 -15.16 -6.44
C GLU A 602 -11.53 -15.85 -6.73
N LYS A 603 -10.96 -15.58 -7.91
CA LYS A 603 -9.64 -16.10 -8.33
C LYS A 603 -8.47 -15.51 -7.55
N THR A 604 -8.60 -14.32 -6.97
CA THR A 604 -7.59 -13.73 -6.06
C THR A 604 -7.59 -14.43 -4.70
N ASP A 605 -8.76 -14.80 -4.17
CA ASP A 605 -8.87 -15.60 -2.94
C ASP A 605 -8.35 -17.03 -3.15
N VAL A 606 -8.64 -17.65 -4.31
CA VAL A 606 -8.09 -18.97 -4.68
C VAL A 606 -6.57 -18.94 -4.77
N PHE A 607 -5.96 -17.89 -5.34
CA PHE A 607 -4.51 -17.72 -5.37
C PHE A 607 -3.91 -17.67 -3.96
N ALA A 608 -4.47 -16.84 -3.08
CA ALA A 608 -4.05 -16.74 -1.69
C ALA A 608 -4.21 -18.08 -0.93
N PHE A 609 -5.28 -18.83 -1.19
CA PHE A 609 -5.47 -20.18 -0.66
C PHE A 609 -4.39 -21.16 -1.13
N GLY A 610 -4.01 -21.11 -2.41
CA GLY A 610 -2.90 -21.91 -2.95
C GLY A 610 -1.58 -21.68 -2.22
N VAL A 611 -1.26 -20.42 -1.91
CA VAL A 611 -0.07 -20.08 -1.09
C VAL A 611 -0.19 -20.67 0.32
N ILE A 612 -1.38 -20.62 0.94
CA ILE A 612 -1.61 -21.25 2.26
C ILE A 612 -1.41 -22.77 2.21
N ILE A 613 -1.87 -23.48 1.17
CA ILE A 613 -1.63 -24.92 1.03
C ILE A 613 -0.12 -25.20 1.05
N LEU A 614 0.65 -24.55 0.19
CA LEU A 614 2.10 -24.76 0.07
C LEU A 614 2.85 -24.43 1.37
N GLN A 615 2.41 -23.41 2.12
CA GLN A 615 2.95 -23.07 3.45
C GLN A 615 2.62 -24.12 4.51
N ILE A 616 1.39 -24.64 4.54
CA ILE A 616 0.99 -25.71 5.46
C ILE A 616 1.78 -27.00 5.17
N LEU A 617 2.00 -27.34 3.90
CA LEU A 617 2.76 -28.52 3.49
C LEU A 617 4.24 -28.43 3.87
N SER A 618 4.88 -27.28 3.59
CA SER A 618 6.30 -27.06 3.86
C SER A 618 6.64 -26.64 5.30
N GLY A 619 5.63 -26.25 6.07
CA GLY A 619 5.82 -25.74 7.43
C GLY A 619 6.48 -24.35 7.48
N LYS A 620 6.64 -23.64 6.35
CA LYS A 620 7.32 -22.34 6.27
C LYS A 620 6.33 -21.19 6.03
N LEU A 621 6.61 -19.99 6.55
CA LEU A 621 5.81 -18.78 6.25
C LEU A 621 6.19 -18.13 4.92
N MET A 622 7.43 -18.33 4.45
CA MET A 622 7.93 -17.76 3.18
C MET A 622 8.31 -18.87 2.20
N LEU A 623 7.63 -18.87 1.03
CA LEU A 623 7.89 -19.84 -0.04
C LEU A 623 9.01 -19.33 -0.96
N THR A 624 10.18 -19.97 -0.89
CA THR A 624 11.28 -19.74 -1.83
C THR A 624 10.96 -20.29 -3.22
N SER A 625 11.71 -19.85 -4.23
CA SER A 625 11.62 -20.42 -5.59
C SER A 625 11.94 -21.91 -5.62
N SER A 626 12.86 -22.38 -4.78
CA SER A 626 13.18 -23.82 -4.66
C SER A 626 12.01 -24.65 -4.13
N LEU A 627 11.29 -24.17 -3.10
CA LEU A 627 10.09 -24.84 -2.58
C LEU A 627 8.97 -24.90 -3.62
N ARG A 628 8.84 -23.87 -4.47
CA ARG A 628 7.86 -23.84 -5.58
C ARG A 628 8.20 -24.85 -6.67
N ILE A 629 9.45 -24.88 -7.14
CA ILE A 629 9.92 -25.83 -8.16
C ILE A 629 9.78 -27.28 -7.67
N ALA A 630 10.12 -27.56 -6.40
CA ALA A 630 9.94 -28.88 -5.81
C ALA A 630 8.45 -29.30 -5.79
N ALA A 631 7.53 -28.40 -5.40
CA ALA A 631 6.10 -28.66 -5.45
C ALA A 631 5.54 -28.84 -6.88
N GLU A 632 6.08 -28.10 -7.87
CA GLU A 632 5.74 -28.25 -9.29
C GLU A 632 6.18 -29.62 -9.84
N ASN A 633 7.38 -30.08 -9.47
CA ASN A 633 7.90 -31.40 -9.84
C ASN A 633 7.22 -32.55 -9.08
N GLY A 634 6.52 -32.28 -7.97
CA GLY A 634 5.98 -33.30 -7.07
C GLY A 634 7.04 -33.95 -6.17
N GLU A 635 8.14 -33.25 -5.91
CA GLU A 635 9.19 -33.68 -4.98
C GLU A 635 8.71 -33.50 -3.53
N HIS A 636 8.90 -34.52 -2.70
CA HIS A 636 8.55 -34.48 -1.27
C HIS A 636 9.76 -34.10 -0.39
N CYS A 637 10.94 -34.67 -0.69
CA CYS A 637 12.20 -34.35 -0.03
C CYS A 637 12.54 -32.86 -0.17
N GLY A 638 12.72 -32.16 0.95
CA GLY A 638 13.06 -30.73 0.96
C GLY A 638 11.91 -29.78 0.61
N PHE A 639 10.72 -30.29 0.28
CA PHE A 639 9.49 -29.49 0.18
C PHE A 639 8.57 -29.67 1.38
N ILE A 640 8.32 -30.91 1.82
CA ILE A 640 7.45 -31.19 2.97
C ILE A 640 8.17 -30.87 4.29
N ASP A 641 7.42 -30.39 5.28
CA ASP A 641 7.92 -30.00 6.60
C ASP A 641 8.72 -31.12 7.29
N GLU A 642 10.02 -30.88 7.45
CA GLU A 642 11.02 -31.81 7.99
C GLU A 642 10.63 -32.34 9.38
N HIS A 643 9.86 -31.56 10.17
CA HIS A 643 9.36 -31.97 11.49
C HIS A 643 8.33 -33.11 11.46
N LEU A 644 7.78 -33.45 10.29
CA LEU A 644 6.85 -34.59 10.14
C LEU A 644 7.59 -35.95 10.10
N GLY A 645 8.87 -35.98 9.72
CA GLY A 645 9.57 -37.23 9.43
C GLY A 645 8.83 -38.06 8.38
N GLU A 646 8.55 -39.33 8.69
CA GLU A 646 7.73 -40.23 7.84
C GLU A 646 6.21 -40.15 8.17
N GLY A 647 5.79 -39.19 8.99
CA GLY A 647 4.44 -39.08 9.54
C GLY A 647 3.37 -38.47 8.62
N PHE A 648 3.47 -38.68 7.29
CA PHE A 648 2.55 -38.13 6.28
C PHE A 648 2.31 -39.11 5.12
N ASP A 649 1.17 -38.97 4.43
CA ASP A 649 0.92 -39.73 3.19
C ASP A 649 1.51 -38.99 1.98
N ILE A 650 2.38 -39.67 1.22
CA ILE A 650 3.11 -39.08 0.09
C ILE A 650 2.16 -38.77 -1.08
N THR A 651 1.11 -39.58 -1.28
CA THR A 651 0.14 -39.42 -2.36
C THR A 651 -0.76 -38.22 -2.11
N GLU A 652 -1.30 -38.11 -0.89
CA GLU A 652 -2.09 -36.96 -0.43
C GLU A 652 -1.23 -35.69 -0.44
N ALA A 653 0.06 -35.78 -0.06
CA ALA A 653 0.98 -34.65 -0.09
C ALA A 653 1.27 -34.13 -1.50
N VAL A 654 1.55 -35.01 -2.46
CA VAL A 654 1.78 -34.61 -3.87
C VAL A 654 0.50 -34.10 -4.52
N ALA A 655 -0.66 -34.66 -4.19
CA ALA A 655 -1.95 -34.15 -4.65
C ALA A 655 -2.22 -32.74 -4.12
N LEU A 656 -2.06 -32.50 -2.82
CA LEU A 656 -2.20 -31.17 -2.21
C LEU A 656 -1.17 -30.16 -2.77
N ALA A 657 0.07 -30.57 -3.01
CA ALA A 657 1.09 -29.71 -3.62
C ALA A 657 0.64 -29.24 -5.02
N ARG A 658 0.15 -30.17 -5.86
CA ARG A 658 -0.40 -29.87 -7.19
C ARG A 658 -1.60 -28.93 -7.12
N MET A 659 -2.52 -29.13 -6.18
CA MET A 659 -3.63 -28.19 -5.95
C MET A 659 -3.12 -26.78 -5.61
N GLY A 660 -2.10 -26.67 -4.74
CA GLY A 660 -1.45 -25.40 -4.42
C GLY A 660 -0.89 -24.69 -5.65
N ILE A 661 -0.15 -25.41 -6.50
CA ILE A 661 0.42 -24.90 -7.75
C ILE A 661 -0.65 -24.52 -8.79
N SER A 662 -1.72 -25.31 -8.92
CA SER A 662 -2.87 -24.98 -9.78
C SER A 662 -3.62 -23.73 -9.28
N CYS A 663 -3.67 -23.51 -7.97
CA CYS A 663 -4.22 -22.27 -7.39
C CYS A 663 -3.31 -21.06 -7.63
N THR A 664 -1.98 -21.21 -7.63
CA THR A 664 -1.03 -20.09 -7.80
C THR A 664 -0.66 -19.76 -9.25
N GLN A 665 -1.43 -20.20 -10.24
CA GLN A 665 -1.21 -19.86 -11.66
C GLN A 665 -1.28 -18.34 -11.88
N GLU A 666 -0.40 -17.79 -12.73
CA GLU A 666 -0.41 -16.34 -13.03
C GLU A 666 -1.72 -15.91 -13.71
N ILE A 667 -2.17 -16.65 -14.71
CA ILE A 667 -3.41 -16.39 -15.45
C ILE A 667 -4.63 -16.80 -14.58
N PRO A 668 -5.55 -15.88 -14.23
CA PRO A 668 -6.65 -16.18 -13.31
C PRO A 668 -7.61 -17.27 -13.81
N ASN A 669 -7.83 -17.32 -15.12
CA ASN A 669 -8.71 -18.30 -15.77
C ASN A 669 -8.15 -19.73 -15.71
N ASN A 670 -6.84 -19.89 -15.49
CA ASN A 670 -6.20 -21.21 -15.37
C ASN A 670 -6.33 -21.78 -13.94
N ARG A 671 -6.68 -20.95 -12.95
CA ARG A 671 -6.89 -21.40 -11.57
C ARG A 671 -8.23 -22.14 -11.47
N PRO A 672 -8.32 -23.24 -10.69
CA PRO A 672 -9.58 -23.96 -10.48
C PRO A 672 -10.64 -23.11 -9.77
N ASN A 673 -11.87 -23.63 -9.70
CA ASN A 673 -12.90 -23.10 -8.80
C ASN A 673 -12.76 -23.78 -7.43
N ILE A 674 -13.09 -23.06 -6.36
CA ILE A 674 -12.96 -23.57 -4.98
C ILE A 674 -13.82 -24.82 -4.72
N GLU A 675 -14.97 -24.93 -5.38
CA GLU A 675 -15.79 -26.16 -5.38
C GLU A 675 -15.10 -27.37 -5.99
N SER A 676 -14.35 -27.19 -7.08
CA SER A 676 -13.65 -28.29 -7.75
C SER A 676 -12.57 -28.85 -6.84
N LEU A 677 -11.79 -27.95 -6.22
CA LEU A 677 -10.81 -28.30 -5.19
C LEU A 677 -11.47 -29.02 -4.01
N LEU A 678 -12.61 -28.54 -3.51
CA LEU A 678 -13.33 -29.20 -2.43
C LEU A 678 -13.78 -30.62 -2.77
N ARG A 679 -14.22 -30.86 -4.01
CA ARG A 679 -14.58 -32.21 -4.48
C ARG A 679 -13.33 -33.11 -4.51
N GLU A 680 -12.21 -32.61 -5.03
CA GLU A 680 -10.92 -33.32 -5.07
C GLU A 680 -10.41 -33.66 -3.65
N ILE A 681 -10.43 -32.69 -2.74
CA ILE A 681 -10.09 -32.83 -1.30
C ILE A 681 -11.06 -33.76 -0.54
N ASN A 682 -12.28 -33.96 -1.04
CA ASN A 682 -13.21 -34.95 -0.49
C ASN A 682 -12.90 -36.37 -0.98
N CYS A 683 -12.42 -36.54 -2.22
CA CYS A 683 -12.08 -37.85 -2.79
C CYS A 683 -10.77 -38.45 -2.24
N MET A 684 -9.85 -37.66 -1.68
CA MET A 684 -8.60 -38.18 -1.08
C MET A 684 -8.79 -39.02 0.20
N LYS A 685 -10.02 -39.43 0.55
CA LYS A 685 -10.34 -40.26 1.73
C LYS A 685 -11.19 -41.49 1.40
N SER A 686 -11.20 -41.95 0.14
CA SER A 686 -12.06 -43.05 -0.31
C SER A 686 -11.33 -44.22 -1.00
N GLU A 687 -10.03 -44.37 -0.75
CA GLU A 687 -9.23 -45.56 -1.11
C GLU A 687 -8.48 -46.08 0.14
#